data_AF-A0A1F6A0N7-F1
#
_entry.id   AF-A0A1F6A0N7-F1
#
_cell.length_a   1.000
_cell.length_b   1.000
_cell.length_c   1.000
_cell.angle_alpha   90.00
_cell.angle_beta   90.00
_cell.angle_gamma   90.00
#
_symmetry.space_group_name_H-M   'P 1'
#
loop_
_entity.id
_entity.type
_entity.pdbx_description
1 polymer ?
#
loop_
_entity_poly.entity_id
_entity_poly.type
_entity_poly.pdbx_seq_one_letter_code
_entity_poly.pdbx_strand_id
1 'polypeptide(L)'
;MRAEVIATIHVPFEPPLTLWEAPPIRMYAADLIHSNPDYRPLDLTGLPSIKVMEASLKELRGYFFGHLAENFNIQYPYRVDSARYTIYDDDSQLIPWAFQYFTNYPHGYYEWCFENFEAFARDMLFMDKVIWQGTRPLIPVELVDIYAGEGMLYFDPERKQFEFPDHTLVKHQYPIHIHEEKGRLYYDFDDPNFYYYSLIINYPFGNLNSLTQMSEEGLLKQDLLQKTLPVISFMAEYVLQYKQTSEKEKEESYLKYIDRIAELIGGEEGFAAAAAVVYDHWEVYQPFFKNGIPGSNIREPDKIFLIALNNLKKKYQIWRYENRPGAIPVEVRQKAMSMMRLYDDPIKGLYAFLEEIFSGIGATGAFSGIYGDKRFRSIRTHLERALKEKKMEAGLVPVTADIVGYDDLETLAWIAALTQGLWNAVLGLDDTIDQSQARGNEAAFHKRMGIPAGIRQPLLAMTGSIREITERKNINNNLLTNSVVTMLDELYRGDEDNSNIRWKNDFADLEKNMRRISQVLAWFPKYAVKVNEMAEATGIALAKFLENFGILMLINNDFDDLENSTHEAGSDFGNRINTFMHGFNLSPEIPQKDRDEFRAICDDPDINSKKRRFIALDEADKKKIARALELGRQYRREVVRSLAVHLKKYYDQANRALNKSAKKLPSRKHRLDGRNQSNFQVLKDSLDGIWHKLQAYALE
;
A
#
# COMPACT_ATOMS: atom_id res chain seq x y z
N MET A 1 46.60 -8.28 10.28
CA MET A 1 46.51 -8.79 8.90
C MET A 1 45.08 -8.57 8.41
N ARG A 2 44.84 -7.55 7.58
CA ARG A 2 43.55 -7.31 6.92
C ARG A 2 43.72 -7.70 5.46
N ALA A 3 43.01 -8.72 5.00
CA ALA A 3 42.94 -9.08 3.59
C ALA A 3 41.61 -8.53 3.05
N GLU A 4 41.70 -7.53 2.19
CA GLU A 4 40.58 -7.07 1.37
C GLU A 4 40.35 -8.08 0.24
N VAL A 5 39.16 -8.68 0.21
CA VAL A 5 38.71 -9.49 -0.93
C VAL A 5 37.84 -8.60 -1.80
N ILE A 6 38.42 -8.09 -2.87
CA ILE A 6 37.70 -7.50 -4.00
C ILE A 6 37.22 -8.67 -4.86
N ALA A 7 35.92 -8.97 -4.80
CA ALA A 7 35.29 -9.92 -5.71
C ALA A 7 34.73 -9.15 -6.92
N THR A 8 35.49 -9.16 -8.02
CA THR A 8 35.05 -8.75 -9.35
C THR A 8 34.12 -9.84 -9.90
N ILE A 9 32.83 -9.56 -10.02
CA ILE A 9 31.87 -10.47 -10.66
C ILE A 9 31.91 -10.21 -12.17
N HIS A 10 32.50 -11.14 -12.92
CA HIS A 10 32.28 -11.27 -14.36
C HIS A 10 30.98 -12.04 -14.59
N VAL A 11 30.00 -11.38 -15.22
CA VAL A 11 28.80 -12.04 -15.74
C VAL A 11 29.05 -12.34 -17.22
N PRO A 12 28.98 -13.62 -17.67
CA PRO A 12 29.13 -13.96 -19.07
C PRO A 12 27.88 -13.54 -19.85
N PHE A 13 28.12 -12.88 -20.98
CA PHE A 13 27.10 -12.43 -21.92
C PHE A 13 26.93 -13.54 -22.97
N GLU A 14 25.76 -14.17 -23.02
CA GLU A 14 25.28 -14.88 -24.22
C GLU A 14 23.78 -14.58 -24.44
N PRO A 15 23.38 -14.05 -25.61
CA PRO A 15 22.01 -14.12 -26.13
C PRO A 15 21.85 -15.42 -26.95
N PRO A 16 20.69 -15.78 -27.56
CA PRO A 16 19.32 -15.24 -27.47
C PRO A 16 18.25 -16.32 -27.16
N LEU A 17 17.04 -15.92 -26.75
CA LEU A 17 15.83 -16.72 -26.99
C LEU A 17 14.66 -15.79 -27.34
N THR A 18 14.17 -15.97 -28.56
CA THR A 18 12.91 -15.49 -29.12
C THR A 18 11.71 -15.89 -28.25
N LEU A 19 10.75 -14.99 -28.02
CA LEU A 19 9.31 -15.29 -28.02
C LEU A 19 8.48 -14.01 -27.87
N TRP A 20 7.47 -13.91 -28.72
CA TRP A 20 6.38 -12.96 -28.67
C TRP A 20 5.58 -13.11 -27.37
N GLU A 21 5.76 -12.21 -26.41
CA GLU A 21 4.75 -11.86 -25.39
C GLU A 21 5.03 -10.40 -24.97
N ALA A 22 4.16 -9.47 -25.38
CA ALA A 22 4.28 -8.06 -25.04
C ALA A 22 4.08 -7.86 -23.52
N PRO A 23 5.00 -7.16 -22.82
CA PRO A 23 4.90 -6.95 -21.38
C PRO A 23 3.86 -5.86 -21.03
N PRO A 24 3.15 -5.98 -19.90
CA PRO A 24 2.15 -5.01 -19.47
C PRO A 24 2.80 -3.69 -19.00
N ILE A 25 2.46 -2.56 -19.65
CA ILE A 25 2.38 -1.11 -19.29
C ILE A 25 3.33 -0.50 -18.21
N ARG A 26 4.08 -1.25 -17.40
CA ARG A 26 5.04 -0.73 -16.42
C ARG A 26 6.33 -0.15 -17.02
N MET A 27 6.63 -0.41 -18.30
CA MET A 27 7.91 0.02 -18.88
C MET A 27 7.93 1.44 -19.47
N TYR A 28 6.79 2.07 -19.78
CA TYR A 28 6.82 3.42 -20.34
C TYR A 28 6.95 4.55 -19.30
N ALA A 29 6.70 4.26 -18.02
CA ALA A 29 6.93 5.22 -16.95
C ALA A 29 8.43 5.37 -16.58
N ALA A 30 9.29 4.40 -16.93
CA ALA A 30 10.70 4.39 -16.51
C ALA A 30 11.62 5.15 -17.49
N ASP A 31 11.37 5.07 -18.81
CA ASP A 31 12.23 5.71 -19.82
C ASP A 31 11.96 7.23 -19.97
N LEU A 32 10.81 7.72 -19.51
CA LEU A 32 10.48 9.15 -19.42
C LEU A 32 11.19 9.87 -18.25
N ILE A 33 11.73 9.13 -17.27
CA ILE A 33 12.43 9.68 -16.09
C ILE A 33 13.82 10.22 -16.45
N HIS A 34 14.40 9.82 -17.58
CA HIS A 34 15.79 10.18 -17.93
C HIS A 34 15.95 11.36 -18.89
N SER A 35 14.85 11.96 -19.39
CA SER A 35 14.93 13.03 -20.41
C SER A 35 14.52 14.43 -19.93
N ASN A 36 14.02 14.61 -18.70
CA ASN A 36 13.62 15.95 -18.21
C ASN A 36 13.70 16.09 -16.67
N PRO A 37 14.78 16.67 -16.11
CA PRO A 37 14.99 16.76 -14.66
C PRO A 37 14.07 17.73 -13.92
N ASP A 38 13.35 18.62 -14.61
CA ASP A 38 12.37 19.54 -14.03
C ASP A 38 10.96 18.94 -13.92
N TYR A 39 10.74 17.74 -14.44
CA TYR A 39 9.44 17.08 -14.45
C TYR A 39 9.29 16.21 -13.19
N ARG A 40 8.41 16.61 -12.26
CA ARG A 40 7.98 15.68 -11.21
C ARG A 40 6.94 14.74 -11.82
N PRO A 41 7.20 13.42 -11.93
CA PRO A 41 6.17 12.49 -12.36
C PRO A 41 4.98 12.59 -11.39
N LEU A 42 3.77 12.55 -11.95
CA LEU A 42 2.55 12.29 -11.20
C LEU A 42 2.75 10.99 -10.41
N ASP A 43 2.68 11.07 -9.09
CA ASP A 43 2.80 9.91 -8.22
C ASP A 43 1.51 9.09 -8.26
N LEU A 44 1.43 8.16 -9.21
CA LEU A 44 0.31 7.23 -9.40
C LEU A 44 0.41 5.99 -8.49
N THR A 45 1.39 5.93 -7.59
CA THR A 45 1.47 4.84 -6.61
C THR A 45 0.17 4.81 -5.81
N GLY A 46 -0.43 3.63 -5.68
CA GLY A 46 -1.68 3.42 -4.92
C GLY A 46 -2.99 3.47 -5.71
N LEU A 47 -3.01 3.76 -7.02
CA LEU A 47 -4.17 3.45 -7.88
C LEU A 47 -4.05 2.03 -8.46
N PRO A 48 -5.18 1.32 -8.74
CA PRO A 48 -5.13 -0.02 -9.32
C PRO A 48 -4.41 -0.01 -10.67
N SER A 49 -3.54 -1.01 -10.91
CA SER A 49 -2.77 -1.09 -12.14
C SER A 49 -3.68 -1.40 -13.32
N ILE A 50 -3.63 -0.53 -14.30
CA ILE A 50 -4.38 -0.65 -15.54
C ILE A 50 -3.61 -1.59 -16.47
N LYS A 51 -4.14 -2.80 -16.73
CA LYS A 51 -3.85 -3.56 -17.96
C LYS A 51 -4.91 -3.17 -18.99
N VAL A 52 -4.79 -1.99 -19.60
CA VAL A 52 -5.77 -1.50 -20.59
C VAL A 52 -5.00 -0.98 -21.79
N MET A 53 -5.01 -1.84 -22.81
CA MET A 53 -5.05 -1.63 -24.26
C MET A 53 -3.95 -0.86 -25.00
N GLU A 54 -3.58 -1.50 -26.11
CA GLU A 54 -2.77 -0.97 -27.21
C GLU A 54 -3.47 0.13 -28.02
N ALA A 55 -4.80 0.28 -27.90
CA ALA A 55 -5.53 1.32 -28.63
C ALA A 55 -5.72 2.60 -27.81
N SER A 56 -4.84 3.58 -28.02
CA SER A 56 -4.84 4.87 -27.32
C SER A 56 -5.89 5.85 -27.89
N LEU A 57 -6.36 6.82 -27.10
CA LEU A 57 -7.24 7.90 -27.59
C LEU A 57 -6.60 8.70 -28.73
N LYS A 58 -5.27 8.70 -28.79
CA LYS A 58 -4.48 9.23 -29.90
C LYS A 58 -4.80 8.53 -31.23
N GLU A 59 -5.01 7.21 -31.22
CA GLU A 59 -5.46 6.46 -32.39
C GLU A 59 -6.88 6.85 -32.77
N LEU A 60 -7.81 6.89 -31.81
CA LEU A 60 -9.19 7.30 -32.07
C LEU A 60 -9.30 8.74 -32.58
N ARG A 61 -8.46 9.67 -32.13
CA ARG A 61 -8.36 11.01 -32.70
C ARG A 61 -7.81 10.99 -34.11
N GLY A 62 -6.72 10.26 -34.34
CA GLY A 62 -6.14 10.09 -35.67
C GLY A 62 -7.15 9.52 -36.67
N TYR A 63 -7.92 8.51 -36.25
CA TYR A 63 -8.99 7.90 -37.02
C TYR A 63 -10.17 8.85 -37.22
N PHE A 64 -10.67 9.49 -36.15
CA PHE A 64 -11.84 10.37 -36.21
C PHE A 64 -11.60 11.62 -37.07
N PHE A 65 -10.45 12.29 -36.90
CA PHE A 65 -10.11 13.47 -37.69
C PHE A 65 -9.66 13.13 -39.11
N GLY A 66 -9.01 11.96 -39.31
CA GLY A 66 -8.70 11.46 -40.64
C GLY A 66 -9.95 11.16 -41.47
N HIS A 67 -10.94 10.49 -40.86
CA HIS A 67 -12.19 10.11 -41.53
C HIS A 67 -13.09 11.31 -41.85
N LEU A 68 -13.12 12.32 -40.96
CA LEU A 68 -13.82 13.59 -41.22
C LEU A 68 -13.18 14.37 -42.39
N ALA A 69 -11.84 14.39 -42.47
CA ALA A 69 -11.14 15.08 -43.55
C ALA A 69 -11.40 14.43 -44.92
N GLU A 70 -11.42 13.09 -44.97
CA GLU A 70 -11.64 12.34 -46.21
C GLU A 70 -13.10 12.44 -46.73
N ASN A 71 -14.10 12.38 -45.84
CA ASN A 71 -15.51 12.32 -46.25
C ASN A 71 -16.14 13.67 -46.56
N PHE A 72 -15.67 14.76 -45.96
CA PHE A 72 -16.27 16.08 -46.16
C PHE A 72 -15.67 16.86 -47.34
N ASN A 73 -14.79 16.23 -48.13
CA ASN A 73 -14.09 16.83 -49.26
C ASN A 73 -13.55 18.23 -48.91
N ILE A 74 -13.11 18.39 -47.67
CA ILE A 74 -12.52 19.62 -47.19
C ILE A 74 -11.14 19.64 -47.84
N GLN A 75 -11.03 20.34 -48.97
CA GLN A 75 -9.77 20.51 -49.68
C GLN A 75 -8.79 21.25 -48.77
N TYR A 76 -8.01 20.49 -48.02
CA TYR A 76 -6.77 20.95 -47.45
C TYR A 76 -5.62 20.37 -48.28
N PRO A 77 -4.50 21.11 -48.43
CA PRO A 77 -3.34 20.70 -49.25
C PRO A 77 -2.49 19.61 -48.55
N TYR A 78 -3.13 18.66 -47.86
CA TYR A 78 -2.46 17.76 -46.93
C TYR A 78 -2.88 16.29 -47.12
N ARG A 79 -1.92 15.37 -47.12
CA ARG A 79 -2.13 13.90 -47.13
C ARG A 79 -2.14 13.34 -45.72
N VAL A 80 -3.15 12.52 -45.38
CA VAL A 80 -3.22 11.78 -44.12
C VAL A 80 -2.67 10.37 -44.32
N ASP A 81 -1.62 10.00 -43.57
CA ASP A 81 -1.15 8.61 -43.51
C ASP A 81 -1.79 7.92 -42.30
N SER A 82 -2.82 7.12 -42.58
CA SER A 82 -3.61 6.39 -41.57
C SER A 82 -2.82 5.26 -40.89
N ALA A 83 -1.70 4.80 -41.46
CA ALA A 83 -0.86 3.76 -40.87
C ALA A 83 0.17 4.32 -39.87
N ARG A 84 0.44 5.63 -39.93
CA ARG A 84 1.42 6.31 -39.07
C ARG A 84 0.84 7.47 -38.27
N TYR A 85 -0.47 7.72 -38.39
CA TYR A 85 -1.17 8.80 -37.71
C TYR A 85 -0.49 10.17 -37.91
N THR A 86 -0.04 10.45 -39.14
CA THR A 86 0.70 11.68 -39.45
C THR A 86 0.12 12.39 -40.68
N ILE A 87 0.06 13.72 -40.61
CA ILE A 87 -0.44 14.58 -41.70
C ILE A 87 0.77 15.25 -42.38
N TYR A 88 0.84 15.13 -43.71
CA TYR A 88 1.93 15.62 -44.55
C TYR A 88 1.46 16.74 -45.46
N ASP A 89 2.37 17.66 -45.78
CA ASP A 89 2.25 18.59 -46.92
C ASP A 89 2.35 17.83 -48.26
N ASP A 90 1.81 18.40 -49.32
CA ASP A 90 2.06 18.00 -50.71
C ASP A 90 3.58 17.87 -51.00
N ASP A 91 4.43 18.59 -50.26
CA ASP A 91 5.91 18.52 -50.33
C ASP A 91 6.57 17.46 -49.41
N SER A 92 5.82 16.51 -48.85
CA SER A 92 6.33 15.38 -48.03
C SER A 92 7.08 15.78 -46.73
N GLN A 93 6.94 17.01 -46.25
CA GLN A 93 7.38 17.38 -44.91
C GLN A 93 6.32 16.98 -43.89
N LEU A 94 6.76 16.33 -42.80
CA LEU A 94 5.95 16.11 -41.61
C LEU A 94 5.44 17.48 -41.15
N ILE A 95 4.13 17.69 -41.03
CA ILE A 95 3.58 18.97 -40.57
C ILE A 95 3.15 18.84 -39.10
N PRO A 96 3.99 19.27 -38.13
CA PRO A 96 3.56 19.50 -36.75
C PRO A 96 2.39 20.48 -36.64
N TRP A 97 2.17 21.30 -37.67
CA TRP A 97 1.14 22.34 -37.72
C TRP A 97 -0.29 21.86 -37.97
N ALA A 98 -0.58 20.64 -38.44
CA ALA A 98 -1.97 20.22 -38.60
C ALA A 98 -2.66 20.15 -37.22
N PHE A 99 -1.97 19.55 -36.24
CA PHE A 99 -2.34 19.62 -34.82
C PHE A 99 -2.33 21.06 -34.30
N GLN A 100 -1.41 21.90 -34.77
CA GLN A 100 -1.29 23.31 -34.35
C GLN A 100 -2.38 24.23 -34.95
N TYR A 101 -2.96 23.88 -36.10
CA TYR A 101 -4.05 24.58 -36.78
C TYR A 101 -5.39 24.25 -36.10
N PHE A 102 -5.60 22.98 -35.71
CA PHE A 102 -6.69 22.58 -34.82
C PHE A 102 -6.63 23.29 -33.46
N THR A 103 -5.42 23.60 -32.95
CA THR A 103 -5.27 24.38 -31.72
C THR A 103 -5.39 25.90 -31.89
N ASN A 104 -5.27 26.46 -33.10
CA ASN A 104 -5.32 27.91 -33.32
C ASN A 104 -6.72 28.47 -33.62
N TYR A 105 -7.70 27.60 -33.94
CA TYR A 105 -9.12 27.95 -34.14
C TYR A 105 -10.06 27.10 -33.27
N PRO A 106 -9.90 27.08 -31.92
CA PRO A 106 -10.56 26.11 -31.06
C PRO A 106 -12.06 26.32 -30.89
N HIS A 107 -12.56 27.56 -30.94
CA HIS A 107 -13.95 27.84 -30.57
C HIS A 107 -14.97 27.57 -31.68
N GLY A 108 -14.66 27.94 -32.93
CA GLY A 108 -15.62 27.79 -34.02
C GLY A 108 -15.59 26.41 -34.68
N TYR A 109 -14.40 25.84 -34.89
CA TYR A 109 -14.26 24.64 -35.72
C TYR A 109 -14.58 23.34 -34.98
N TYR A 110 -14.24 23.24 -33.69
CA TYR A 110 -14.63 22.06 -32.90
C TYR A 110 -16.13 22.06 -32.61
N GLU A 111 -16.71 23.18 -32.19
CA GLU A 111 -18.16 23.32 -31.98
C GLU A 111 -18.92 23.06 -33.30
N TRP A 112 -18.44 23.61 -34.42
CA TRP A 112 -18.95 23.30 -35.75
C TRP A 112 -18.76 21.82 -36.13
N CYS A 113 -17.60 21.21 -35.91
CA CYS A 113 -17.40 19.78 -36.15
C CYS A 113 -18.29 18.92 -35.26
N PHE A 114 -18.54 19.30 -34.00
CA PHE A 114 -19.41 18.57 -33.07
C PHE A 114 -20.89 18.71 -33.48
N GLU A 115 -21.38 19.92 -33.74
CA GLU A 115 -22.76 20.20 -34.16
C GLU A 115 -23.06 19.63 -35.56
N ASN A 116 -22.13 19.76 -36.51
CA ASN A 116 -22.30 19.20 -37.86
C ASN A 116 -22.06 17.70 -37.90
N PHE A 117 -21.25 17.12 -37.01
CA PHE A 117 -21.13 15.67 -36.89
C PHE A 117 -22.37 15.06 -36.26
N GLU A 118 -22.94 15.65 -35.20
CA GLU A 118 -24.19 15.17 -34.61
C GLU A 118 -25.34 15.26 -35.62
N ALA A 119 -25.43 16.37 -36.38
CA ALA A 119 -26.39 16.51 -37.47
C ALA A 119 -26.13 15.49 -38.61
N PHE A 120 -24.89 15.41 -39.11
CA PHE A 120 -24.51 14.50 -40.19
C PHE A 120 -24.73 13.03 -39.83
N ALA A 121 -24.41 12.62 -38.60
CA ALA A 121 -24.53 11.23 -38.21
C ALA A 121 -25.98 10.85 -37.87
N ARG A 122 -26.82 11.80 -37.45
CA ARG A 122 -28.28 11.61 -37.44
C ARG A 122 -28.84 11.47 -38.85
N ASP A 123 -28.35 12.29 -39.80
CA ASP A 123 -28.85 12.37 -41.17
C ASP A 123 -28.35 11.23 -42.10
N MET A 124 -27.08 10.82 -42.03
CA MET A 124 -26.49 9.78 -42.90
C MET A 124 -26.70 8.35 -42.41
N LEU A 125 -26.89 8.15 -41.10
CA LEU A 125 -26.85 6.80 -40.50
C LEU A 125 -28.20 6.36 -39.93
N PHE A 126 -29.28 7.11 -40.19
CA PHE A 126 -30.66 6.75 -39.80
C PHE A 126 -30.83 6.54 -38.27
N MET A 127 -30.07 7.28 -37.44
CA MET A 127 -29.65 6.81 -36.11
C MET A 127 -30.59 7.10 -34.93
N ASP A 128 -31.68 7.84 -35.09
CA ASP A 128 -32.70 8.01 -34.03
C ASP A 128 -33.41 6.69 -33.63
N LYS A 129 -33.04 5.58 -34.27
CA LYS A 129 -33.72 4.27 -34.23
C LYS A 129 -32.75 3.07 -34.13
N VAL A 130 -31.47 3.30 -33.77
CA VAL A 130 -30.52 2.21 -33.47
C VAL A 130 -30.97 1.49 -32.20
N ILE A 131 -31.21 0.19 -32.27
CA ILE A 131 -31.62 -0.63 -31.13
C ILE A 131 -30.40 -1.41 -30.65
N TRP A 132 -30.06 -1.27 -29.38
CA TRP A 132 -29.01 -2.07 -28.76
C TRP A 132 -29.56 -3.42 -28.32
N GLN A 133 -28.98 -4.49 -28.84
CA GLN A 133 -29.25 -5.84 -28.35
C GLN A 133 -27.99 -6.42 -27.72
N GLY A 134 -27.93 -6.34 -26.39
CA GLY A 134 -26.73 -6.71 -25.65
C GLY A 134 -25.56 -5.79 -26.04
N THR A 135 -24.60 -6.32 -26.78
CA THR A 135 -23.33 -5.64 -27.11
C THR A 135 -23.26 -5.15 -28.56
N ARG A 136 -24.35 -5.27 -29.33
CA ARG A 136 -24.37 -5.01 -30.77
C ARG A 136 -25.35 -3.88 -31.11
N PRO A 137 -24.91 -2.85 -31.87
CA PRO A 137 -25.81 -1.87 -32.45
C PRO A 137 -26.55 -2.52 -33.62
N LEU A 138 -27.89 -2.55 -33.56
CA LEU A 138 -28.74 -3.11 -34.61
C LEU A 138 -29.54 -2.02 -35.31
N ILE A 139 -29.59 -2.05 -36.65
CA ILE A 139 -30.43 -1.16 -37.45
C ILE A 139 -31.54 -1.98 -38.12
N PRO A 140 -32.82 -1.75 -37.82
CA PRO A 140 -33.92 -2.42 -38.50
C PRO A 140 -33.90 -2.15 -40.02
N VAL A 141 -33.94 -3.20 -40.84
CA VAL A 141 -33.90 -3.10 -42.32
C VAL A 141 -35.07 -2.28 -42.87
N GLU A 142 -36.24 -2.38 -42.24
CA GLU A 142 -37.47 -1.66 -42.61
C GLU A 142 -37.32 -0.13 -42.62
N LEU A 143 -36.30 0.42 -41.94
CA LEU A 143 -36.03 1.86 -41.87
C LEU A 143 -35.11 2.36 -42.98
N VAL A 144 -34.27 1.49 -43.52
CA VAL A 144 -33.41 1.79 -44.66
C VAL A 144 -34.25 1.90 -45.94
N ASP A 145 -35.29 1.06 -46.07
CA ASP A 145 -36.20 1.06 -47.23
C ASP A 145 -37.11 2.31 -47.29
N ILE A 146 -37.42 2.95 -46.16
CA ILE A 146 -38.27 4.15 -46.13
C ILE A 146 -37.57 5.37 -46.77
N TYR A 147 -36.25 5.48 -46.63
CA TYR A 147 -35.47 6.59 -47.18
C TYR A 147 -34.89 6.33 -48.57
N ALA A 148 -34.88 5.06 -49.04
CA ALA A 148 -34.69 4.75 -50.45
C ALA A 148 -35.79 5.39 -51.33
N GLY A 149 -36.99 5.61 -50.77
CA GLY A 149 -38.07 6.37 -51.41
C GLY A 149 -37.85 7.89 -51.48
N GLU A 150 -36.96 8.46 -50.66
CA GLU A 150 -36.64 9.90 -50.62
C GLU A 150 -35.33 10.26 -51.36
N GLY A 151 -34.65 9.27 -51.96
CA GLY A 151 -33.53 9.51 -52.88
C GLY A 151 -32.20 9.88 -52.20
N MET A 152 -31.89 9.32 -51.02
CA MET A 152 -30.63 9.63 -50.32
C MET A 152 -29.63 8.46 -50.25
N LEU A 153 -30.07 7.20 -50.14
CA LEU A 153 -29.22 6.00 -50.17
C LEU A 153 -30.14 4.77 -50.31
N TYR A 154 -29.77 3.74 -51.09
CA TYR A 154 -30.46 2.44 -51.09
C TYR A 154 -29.46 1.28 -50.94
N PHE A 155 -29.85 0.22 -50.22
CA PHE A 155 -29.02 -0.97 -50.04
C PHE A 155 -29.27 -1.96 -51.18
N ASP A 156 -28.24 -2.32 -51.93
CA ASP A 156 -28.27 -3.39 -52.93
C ASP A 156 -28.12 -4.75 -52.21
N PRO A 157 -29.19 -5.58 -52.15
CA PRO A 157 -29.16 -6.86 -51.45
C PRO A 157 -28.29 -7.92 -52.12
N GLU A 158 -28.09 -7.83 -53.45
CA GLU A 158 -27.25 -8.77 -54.20
C GLU A 158 -25.76 -8.48 -53.98
N ARG A 159 -25.40 -7.19 -53.83
CA ARG A 159 -24.02 -6.74 -53.62
C ARG A 159 -23.64 -6.55 -52.15
N LYS A 160 -24.63 -6.54 -51.26
CA LYS A 160 -24.50 -6.22 -49.83
C LYS A 160 -23.87 -4.85 -49.57
N GLN A 161 -24.26 -3.82 -50.33
CA GLN A 161 -23.64 -2.49 -50.31
C GLN A 161 -24.67 -1.37 -50.38
N PHE A 162 -24.34 -0.18 -49.88
CA PHE A 162 -25.16 1.02 -50.04
C PHE A 162 -24.76 1.81 -51.30
N GLU A 163 -25.75 2.24 -52.07
CA GLU A 163 -25.58 3.05 -53.28
C GLU A 163 -26.40 4.35 -53.18
N PHE A 164 -25.85 5.45 -53.70
CA PHE A 164 -26.66 6.65 -53.95
C PHE A 164 -27.57 6.43 -55.18
N PRO A 165 -28.68 7.17 -55.31
CA PRO A 165 -29.61 7.01 -56.45
C PRO A 165 -28.99 7.30 -57.82
N ASP A 166 -27.86 8.00 -57.86
CA ASP A 166 -27.09 8.29 -59.08
C ASP A 166 -26.04 7.21 -59.39
N HIS A 167 -26.06 6.08 -58.66
CA HIS A 167 -25.09 4.99 -58.72
C HIS A 167 -23.66 5.41 -58.38
N THR A 168 -23.47 6.56 -57.74
CA THR A 168 -22.18 6.92 -57.16
C THR A 168 -21.92 5.97 -55.99
N LEU A 169 -20.91 5.12 -56.14
CA LEU A 169 -20.53 4.14 -55.13
C LEU A 169 -20.00 4.86 -53.89
N VAL A 170 -20.56 4.55 -52.72
CA VAL A 170 -19.85 4.77 -51.46
C VAL A 170 -18.64 3.84 -51.48
N LYS A 171 -17.45 4.40 -51.69
CA LYS A 171 -16.20 3.64 -51.91
C LYS A 171 -15.73 2.81 -50.71
N HIS A 172 -16.48 2.80 -49.62
CA HIS A 172 -16.17 2.02 -48.43
C HIS A 172 -17.17 0.87 -48.29
N GLN A 173 -16.70 -0.32 -48.70
CA GLN A 173 -17.35 -1.59 -48.46
C GLN A 173 -17.26 -1.92 -46.97
N TYR A 174 -18.25 -1.50 -46.19
CA TYR A 174 -18.41 -2.05 -44.85
C TYR A 174 -19.01 -3.46 -45.00
N PRO A 175 -18.41 -4.51 -44.41
CA PRO A 175 -19.05 -5.81 -44.38
C PRO A 175 -20.33 -5.70 -43.57
N ILE A 176 -21.48 -5.84 -44.25
CA ILE A 176 -22.81 -5.77 -43.65
C ILE A 176 -23.37 -7.20 -43.59
N HIS A 177 -23.69 -7.64 -42.37
CA HIS A 177 -24.40 -8.89 -42.14
C HIS A 177 -25.86 -8.59 -41.84
N ILE A 178 -26.76 -9.32 -42.51
CA ILE A 178 -28.19 -9.24 -42.22
C ILE A 178 -28.53 -10.43 -41.33
N HIS A 179 -29.14 -10.18 -40.18
CA HIS A 179 -29.67 -11.23 -39.32
C HIS A 179 -31.14 -10.97 -39.01
N GLU A 180 -31.89 -12.06 -38.83
CA GLU A 180 -33.31 -12.02 -38.53
C GLU A 180 -33.53 -12.31 -37.05
N GLU A 181 -34.24 -11.42 -36.36
CA GLU A 181 -34.60 -11.62 -34.97
C GLU A 181 -36.04 -11.19 -34.69
N LYS A 182 -36.81 -12.09 -34.05
CA LYS A 182 -38.25 -11.90 -33.75
C LYS A 182 -39.08 -11.50 -34.98
N GLY A 183 -38.71 -12.02 -36.15
CA GLY A 183 -39.37 -11.76 -37.43
C GLY A 183 -39.07 -10.38 -38.04
N ARG A 184 -38.01 -9.70 -37.59
CA ARG A 184 -37.49 -8.46 -38.17
C ARG A 184 -36.04 -8.65 -38.61
N LEU A 185 -35.68 -8.05 -39.74
CA LEU A 185 -34.31 -8.07 -40.26
C LEU A 185 -33.53 -6.88 -39.71
N TYR A 186 -32.26 -7.11 -39.38
CA TYR A 186 -31.33 -6.10 -38.86
C TYR A 186 -29.99 -6.14 -39.60
N TYR A 187 -29.40 -4.96 -39.80
CA TYR A 187 -28.01 -4.82 -40.24
C TYR A 187 -27.05 -4.87 -39.06
N ASP A 188 -25.99 -5.68 -39.19
CA ASP A 188 -24.84 -5.80 -38.28
C ASP A 188 -23.58 -5.41 -39.07
N PHE A 189 -22.80 -4.46 -38.54
CA PHE A 189 -21.62 -3.92 -39.19
C PHE A 189 -20.37 -4.48 -38.51
N ASP A 190 -19.48 -5.13 -39.27
CA ASP A 190 -18.22 -5.66 -38.76
C ASP A 190 -17.15 -4.57 -38.49
N ASP A 191 -17.44 -3.31 -38.81
CA ASP A 191 -16.48 -2.21 -38.63
C ASP A 191 -16.48 -1.67 -37.18
N PRO A 192 -15.34 -1.75 -36.45
CA PRO A 192 -15.17 -1.12 -35.14
C PRO A 192 -15.53 0.38 -35.13
N ASN A 193 -15.33 1.10 -36.23
CA ASN A 193 -15.65 2.52 -36.36
C ASN A 193 -17.15 2.77 -36.23
N PHE A 194 -17.97 1.91 -36.82
CA PHE A 194 -19.43 2.03 -36.74
C PHE A 194 -19.93 1.90 -35.30
N TYR A 195 -19.29 1.01 -34.53
CA TYR A 195 -19.53 0.85 -33.11
C TYR A 195 -19.24 2.16 -32.35
N TYR A 196 -18.08 2.78 -32.55
CA TYR A 196 -17.74 4.06 -31.90
C TYR A 196 -18.66 5.21 -32.29
N TYR A 197 -19.02 5.34 -33.58
CA TYR A 197 -19.96 6.36 -34.03
C TYR A 197 -21.33 6.20 -33.40
N SER A 198 -21.87 4.97 -33.40
CA SER A 198 -23.17 4.67 -32.77
C SER A 198 -23.20 5.00 -31.28
N LEU A 199 -22.10 4.81 -30.55
CA LEU A 199 -21.99 5.21 -29.15
C LEU A 199 -22.00 6.72 -28.97
N ILE A 200 -21.19 7.45 -29.74
CA ILE A 200 -21.06 8.91 -29.63
C ILE A 200 -22.41 9.61 -29.86
N ILE A 201 -23.24 9.08 -30.76
CA ILE A 201 -24.51 9.68 -31.18
C ILE A 201 -25.64 9.34 -30.21
N ASN A 202 -25.71 8.10 -29.74
CA ASN A 202 -26.75 7.65 -28.80
C ASN A 202 -26.57 8.23 -27.38
N TYR A 203 -25.35 8.64 -27.04
CA TYR A 203 -25.00 9.15 -25.72
C TYR A 203 -24.49 10.60 -25.85
N PRO A 204 -25.40 11.59 -25.95
CA PRO A 204 -25.05 12.98 -26.23
C PRO A 204 -24.01 13.53 -25.24
N PHE A 205 -23.12 14.38 -25.77
CA PHE A 205 -21.85 14.75 -25.15
C PHE A 205 -21.95 15.35 -23.74
N GLY A 206 -21.01 14.97 -22.88
CA GLY A 206 -20.76 15.60 -21.59
C GLY A 206 -21.95 15.65 -20.62
N ASN A 207 -22.95 14.80 -20.80
CA ASN A 207 -24.06 14.64 -19.87
C ASN A 207 -23.82 13.44 -18.95
N LEU A 208 -23.94 13.65 -17.63
CA LEU A 208 -23.86 12.59 -16.63
C LEU A 208 -24.98 11.54 -16.83
N ASN A 209 -26.09 11.93 -17.46
CA ASN A 209 -27.17 11.00 -17.83
C ASN A 209 -26.73 10.01 -18.89
N SER A 210 -25.87 10.41 -19.83
CA SER A 210 -25.36 9.55 -20.89
C SER A 210 -24.50 8.42 -20.32
N LEU A 211 -23.63 8.71 -19.34
CA LEU A 211 -22.91 7.68 -18.59
C LEU A 211 -23.85 6.72 -17.86
N THR A 212 -24.92 7.25 -17.26
CA THR A 212 -25.90 6.46 -16.52
C THR A 212 -26.65 5.51 -17.47
N GLN A 213 -27.06 6.00 -18.63
CA GLN A 213 -27.72 5.20 -19.66
C GLN A 213 -26.78 4.11 -20.22
N MET A 214 -25.51 4.42 -20.51
CA MET A 214 -24.52 3.42 -20.90
C MET A 214 -24.35 2.32 -19.83
N SER A 215 -24.42 2.70 -18.55
CA SER A 215 -24.37 1.74 -17.44
C SER A 215 -25.61 0.83 -17.42
N GLU A 216 -26.81 1.42 -17.55
CA GLU A 216 -28.09 0.69 -17.57
C GLU A 216 -28.19 -0.29 -18.76
N GLU A 217 -27.62 0.09 -19.90
CA GLU A 217 -27.56 -0.74 -21.11
C GLU A 217 -26.41 -1.78 -21.05
N GLY A 218 -25.59 -1.77 -20.00
CA GLY A 218 -24.54 -2.76 -19.75
C GLY A 218 -23.24 -2.53 -20.52
N LEU A 219 -23.06 -1.37 -21.16
CA LEU A 219 -21.87 -1.01 -21.93
C LEU A 219 -20.63 -0.72 -21.09
N LEU A 220 -20.82 -0.56 -19.78
CA LEU A 220 -19.76 -0.32 -18.80
C LEU A 220 -19.26 -1.60 -18.10
N LYS A 221 -19.72 -2.77 -18.54
CA LYS A 221 -19.25 -4.07 -18.03
C LYS A 221 -17.83 -4.38 -18.53
N GLN A 222 -17.09 -5.19 -17.77
CA GLN A 222 -15.66 -5.47 -17.99
C GLN A 222 -15.31 -5.94 -19.42
N ASP A 223 -16.18 -6.71 -20.06
CA ASP A 223 -16.03 -7.24 -21.41
C ASP A 223 -16.16 -6.18 -22.51
N LEU A 224 -16.89 -5.10 -22.24
CA LEU A 224 -17.13 -4.00 -23.19
C LEU A 224 -16.44 -2.70 -22.82
N LEU A 225 -16.04 -2.54 -21.56
CA LEU A 225 -15.33 -1.38 -21.04
C LEU A 225 -14.13 -1.03 -21.90
N GLN A 226 -13.47 -2.06 -22.46
CA GLN A 226 -12.38 -1.91 -23.37
C GLN A 226 -12.71 -1.06 -24.61
N LYS A 227 -13.87 -1.32 -25.21
CA LYS A 227 -14.35 -0.62 -26.40
C LYS A 227 -15.08 0.68 -26.07
N THR A 228 -15.56 0.86 -24.85
CA THR A 228 -16.36 2.05 -24.49
C THR A 228 -15.54 3.12 -23.77
N LEU A 229 -14.43 2.76 -23.11
CA LEU A 229 -13.55 3.70 -22.40
C LEU A 229 -13.06 4.87 -23.28
N PRO A 230 -12.67 4.67 -24.55
CA PRO A 230 -12.25 5.80 -25.37
C PRO A 230 -13.38 6.79 -25.69
N VAL A 231 -14.62 6.31 -25.85
CA VAL A 231 -15.80 7.17 -26.01
C VAL A 231 -16.08 7.94 -24.72
N ILE A 232 -15.97 7.27 -23.58
CA ILE A 232 -16.12 7.89 -22.25
C ILE A 232 -15.09 8.99 -22.04
N SER A 233 -13.83 8.76 -22.46
CA SER A 233 -12.75 9.75 -22.41
C SER A 233 -13.06 10.94 -23.34
N PHE A 234 -13.44 10.69 -24.58
CA PHE A 234 -13.86 11.73 -25.53
C PHE A 234 -15.03 12.58 -25.00
N MET A 235 -16.03 11.96 -24.38
CA MET A 235 -17.13 12.68 -23.74
C MET A 235 -16.69 13.51 -22.53
N ALA A 236 -15.70 13.04 -21.75
CA ALA A 236 -15.12 13.79 -20.63
C ALA A 236 -14.37 15.04 -21.11
N GLU A 237 -13.72 14.97 -22.27
CA GLU A 237 -13.04 16.11 -22.89
C GLU A 237 -14.05 17.21 -23.27
N TYR A 238 -15.22 16.83 -23.78
CA TYR A 238 -16.30 17.77 -24.07
C TYR A 238 -16.77 18.54 -22.81
N VAL A 239 -16.87 17.85 -21.66
CA VAL A 239 -17.19 18.48 -20.36
C VAL A 239 -16.13 19.52 -19.98
N LEU A 240 -14.86 19.19 -20.21
CA LEU A 240 -13.73 20.06 -19.88
C LEU A 240 -13.68 21.31 -20.75
N GLN A 241 -14.02 21.20 -22.04
CA GLN A 241 -13.82 22.26 -23.02
C GLN A 241 -15.06 23.13 -23.29
N TYR A 242 -16.26 22.55 -23.39
CA TYR A 242 -17.37 23.20 -24.13
C TYR A 242 -18.66 23.46 -23.33
N LYS A 243 -18.89 22.79 -22.20
CA LYS A 243 -20.20 22.90 -21.51
C LYS A 243 -20.37 24.12 -20.59
N GLN A 244 -19.27 24.78 -20.20
CA GLN A 244 -19.28 25.70 -19.06
C GLN A 244 -18.60 27.04 -19.35
N THR A 245 -19.19 28.10 -18.81
CA THR A 245 -18.80 29.50 -19.05
C THR A 245 -17.62 29.97 -18.21
N SER A 246 -17.34 29.34 -17.07
CA SER A 246 -16.22 29.70 -16.18
C SER A 246 -15.25 28.53 -15.91
N GLU A 247 -13.97 28.83 -15.61
CA GLU A 247 -12.96 27.83 -15.25
C GLU A 247 -13.38 26.95 -14.06
N LYS A 248 -14.02 27.54 -13.05
CA LYS A 248 -14.49 26.82 -11.85
C LYS A 248 -15.59 25.81 -12.19
N GLU A 249 -16.53 26.18 -13.06
CA GLU A 249 -17.60 25.27 -13.51
C GLU A 249 -17.05 24.13 -14.37
N LYS A 250 -16.03 24.39 -15.19
CA LYS A 250 -15.30 23.37 -15.96
C LYS A 250 -14.62 22.35 -15.04
N GLU A 251 -13.88 22.84 -14.04
CA GLU A 251 -13.24 21.99 -13.02
C GLU A 251 -14.28 21.15 -12.27
N GLU A 252 -15.32 21.77 -11.72
CA GLU A 252 -16.36 21.05 -10.96
C GLU A 252 -17.10 20.01 -11.82
N SER A 253 -17.38 20.33 -13.09
CA SER A 253 -18.09 19.41 -14.00
C SER A 253 -17.21 18.24 -14.41
N TYR A 254 -15.94 18.49 -14.73
CA TYR A 254 -14.98 17.44 -15.07
C TYR A 254 -14.77 16.50 -13.88
N LEU A 255 -14.53 17.04 -12.68
CA LEU A 255 -14.38 16.22 -11.47
C LEU A 255 -15.62 15.37 -11.19
N LYS A 256 -16.83 15.93 -11.34
CA LYS A 256 -18.09 15.17 -11.22
C LYS A 256 -18.21 14.07 -12.27
N TYR A 257 -17.76 14.31 -13.50
CA TYR A 257 -17.78 13.31 -14.57
C TYR A 257 -16.83 12.14 -14.26
N ILE A 258 -15.60 12.44 -13.87
CA ILE A 258 -14.60 11.44 -13.46
C ILE A 258 -15.08 10.62 -12.26
N ASP A 259 -15.65 11.28 -11.26
CA ASP A 259 -16.27 10.63 -10.11
C ASP A 259 -17.40 9.68 -10.51
N ARG A 260 -18.23 10.10 -11.47
CA ARG A 260 -19.36 9.31 -11.95
C ARG A 260 -18.93 8.06 -12.71
N ILE A 261 -17.83 8.11 -13.46
CA ILE A 261 -17.24 6.92 -14.10
C ILE A 261 -16.90 5.87 -13.04
N ALA A 262 -16.19 6.27 -11.98
CA ALA A 262 -15.80 5.37 -10.91
C ALA A 262 -17.02 4.79 -10.17
N GLU A 263 -18.05 5.60 -9.94
CA GLU A 263 -19.29 5.17 -9.27
C GLU A 263 -20.12 4.17 -10.10
N LEU A 264 -20.28 4.42 -11.40
CA LEU A 264 -21.17 3.62 -12.26
C LEU A 264 -20.57 2.26 -12.64
N ILE A 265 -19.27 2.21 -12.89
CA ILE A 265 -18.57 0.95 -13.14
C ILE A 265 -18.40 0.20 -11.81
N GLY A 266 -18.06 0.93 -10.73
CA GLY A 266 -17.80 0.35 -9.41
C GLY A 266 -16.54 -0.51 -9.39
N GLY A 267 -16.21 -1.06 -8.22
CA GLY A 267 -15.07 -1.97 -8.11
C GLY A 267 -13.70 -1.29 -8.24
N GLU A 268 -12.65 -2.10 -8.34
CA GLU A 268 -11.31 -1.61 -8.70
C GLU A 268 -11.29 -1.13 -10.15
N GLU A 269 -12.09 -1.77 -11.01
CA GLU A 269 -12.24 -1.50 -12.44
C GLU A 269 -12.75 -0.07 -12.70
N GLY A 270 -13.70 0.43 -11.91
CA GLY A 270 -14.24 1.77 -12.06
C GLY A 270 -13.23 2.86 -11.70
N PHE A 271 -12.47 2.68 -10.61
CA PHE A 271 -11.38 3.59 -10.27
C PHE A 271 -10.25 3.56 -11.31
N ALA A 272 -9.93 2.38 -11.84
CA ALA A 272 -8.97 2.21 -12.92
C ALA A 272 -9.42 2.94 -14.19
N ALA A 273 -10.67 2.76 -14.61
CA ALA A 273 -11.24 3.43 -15.79
C ALA A 273 -11.24 4.96 -15.64
N ALA A 274 -11.68 5.47 -14.49
CA ALA A 274 -11.68 6.91 -14.21
C ALA A 274 -10.26 7.50 -14.23
N ALA A 275 -9.28 6.79 -13.63
CA ALA A 275 -7.89 7.19 -13.67
C ALA A 275 -7.30 7.15 -15.10
N ALA A 276 -7.69 6.16 -15.90
CA ALA A 276 -7.29 6.05 -17.31
C ALA A 276 -7.73 7.28 -18.12
N VAL A 277 -8.99 7.71 -17.97
CA VAL A 277 -9.50 8.91 -18.65
C VAL A 277 -8.73 10.16 -18.24
N VAL A 278 -8.43 10.33 -16.95
CA VAL A 278 -7.64 11.49 -16.49
C VAL A 278 -6.22 11.46 -17.04
N TYR A 279 -5.59 10.28 -17.06
CA TYR A 279 -4.22 10.11 -17.56
C TYR A 279 -4.13 10.37 -19.06
N ASP A 280 -5.06 9.81 -19.82
CA ASP A 280 -5.17 9.99 -21.26
C ASP A 280 -5.33 11.48 -21.64
N HIS A 281 -6.18 12.21 -20.92
CA HIS A 281 -6.26 13.66 -21.07
C HIS A 281 -4.96 14.36 -20.68
N TRP A 282 -4.34 13.99 -19.56
CA TRP A 282 -3.09 14.61 -19.14
C TRP A 282 -1.98 14.42 -20.20
N GLU A 283 -1.83 13.23 -20.79
CA GLU A 283 -0.87 12.98 -21.87
C GLU A 283 -1.13 13.85 -23.09
N VAL A 284 -2.41 14.00 -23.47
CA VAL A 284 -2.81 14.89 -24.57
C VAL A 284 -2.44 16.34 -24.28
N TYR A 285 -2.71 16.82 -23.07
CA TYR A 285 -2.61 18.25 -22.75
C TYR A 285 -1.20 18.66 -22.27
N GLN A 286 -0.39 17.70 -21.82
CA GLN A 286 0.99 17.90 -21.34
C GLN A 286 1.88 18.74 -22.27
N PRO A 287 1.94 18.47 -23.58
CA PRO A 287 2.77 19.24 -24.50
C PRO A 287 2.43 20.74 -24.56
N PHE A 288 1.21 21.11 -24.12
CA PHE A 288 0.68 22.47 -24.24
C PHE A 288 0.82 23.31 -22.96
N PHE A 289 1.28 22.72 -21.84
CA PHE A 289 1.38 23.44 -20.56
C PHE A 289 2.47 24.52 -20.52
N LYS A 290 3.53 24.39 -21.34
CA LYS A 290 4.61 25.40 -21.42
C LYS A 290 4.29 26.55 -22.37
N ASN A 291 3.48 26.31 -23.39
CA ASN A 291 3.23 27.28 -24.47
C ASN A 291 1.83 27.88 -24.44
N GLY A 292 0.98 27.41 -23.53
CA GLY A 292 -0.47 27.67 -23.55
C GLY A 292 -1.14 26.93 -24.70
N ILE A 293 -2.40 26.55 -24.51
CA ILE A 293 -3.26 26.14 -25.63
C ILE A 293 -3.87 27.42 -26.19
N PRO A 294 -3.61 27.80 -27.45
CA PRO A 294 -4.24 28.96 -28.05
C PRO A 294 -5.76 28.83 -27.95
N GLY A 295 -6.43 29.84 -27.38
CA GLY A 295 -7.88 29.89 -27.20
C GLY A 295 -8.50 28.95 -26.15
N SER A 296 -7.71 28.16 -25.40
CA SER A 296 -8.25 27.52 -24.20
C SER A 296 -8.23 28.50 -23.02
N ASN A 297 -9.37 28.69 -22.37
CA ASN A 297 -9.45 29.43 -21.11
C ASN A 297 -8.98 28.61 -19.90
N ILE A 298 -8.18 27.54 -20.06
CA ILE A 298 -7.69 26.73 -18.94
C ILE A 298 -6.25 27.16 -18.66
N ARG A 299 -6.06 28.06 -17.68
CA ARG A 299 -4.72 28.60 -17.36
C ARG A 299 -3.75 27.57 -16.76
N GLU A 300 -4.25 26.49 -16.17
CA GLU A 300 -3.44 25.46 -15.48
C GLU A 300 -4.07 24.04 -15.61
N PRO A 301 -4.11 23.41 -16.79
CA PRO A 301 -4.80 22.12 -16.95
C PRO A 301 -4.13 20.99 -16.15
N ASP A 302 -2.82 21.05 -15.94
CA ASP A 302 -2.07 20.19 -15.00
C ASP A 302 -2.74 20.09 -13.62
N LYS A 303 -3.26 21.21 -13.11
CA LYS A 303 -3.84 21.29 -11.77
C LYS A 303 -5.15 20.52 -11.67
N ILE A 304 -6.00 20.58 -12.70
CA ILE A 304 -7.28 19.87 -12.71
C ILE A 304 -7.04 18.35 -12.74
N PHE A 305 -6.12 17.88 -13.57
CA PHE A 305 -5.76 16.45 -13.65
C PHE A 305 -5.13 15.94 -12.34
N LEU A 306 -4.24 16.72 -11.73
CA LEU A 306 -3.68 16.46 -10.41
C LEU A 306 -4.76 16.37 -9.32
N ILE A 307 -5.72 17.30 -9.31
CA ILE A 307 -6.84 17.28 -8.36
C ILE A 307 -7.72 16.05 -8.58
N ALA A 308 -8.05 15.72 -9.84
CA ALA A 308 -8.85 14.56 -10.18
C ALA A 308 -8.21 13.25 -9.72
N LEU A 309 -6.91 13.04 -10.02
CA LEU A 309 -6.19 11.84 -9.60
C LEU A 309 -6.06 11.74 -8.08
N ASN A 310 -5.80 12.84 -7.38
CA ASN A 310 -5.74 12.85 -5.91
C ASN A 310 -7.11 12.53 -5.28
N ASN A 311 -8.20 13.05 -5.84
CA ASN A 311 -9.56 12.74 -5.40
C ASN A 311 -9.89 11.27 -5.63
N LEU A 312 -9.58 10.74 -6.82
CA LEU A 312 -9.75 9.32 -7.14
C LEU A 312 -8.94 8.42 -6.20
N LYS A 313 -7.65 8.72 -5.98
CA LYS A 313 -6.79 7.98 -5.05
C LYS A 313 -7.41 7.91 -3.65
N LYS A 314 -7.87 9.04 -3.12
CA LYS A 314 -8.52 9.10 -1.80
C LYS A 314 -9.82 8.30 -1.75
N LYS A 315 -10.66 8.40 -2.79
CA LYS A 315 -11.93 7.64 -2.85
C LYS A 315 -11.68 6.14 -3.01
N TYR A 316 -10.71 5.75 -3.83
CA TYR A 316 -10.27 4.37 -4.00
C TYR A 316 -9.77 3.79 -2.67
N GLN A 317 -8.90 4.51 -1.95
CA GLN A 317 -8.42 4.08 -0.64
C GLN A 317 -9.58 3.86 0.36
N ILE A 318 -10.58 4.74 0.37
CA ILE A 318 -11.78 4.58 1.20
C ILE A 318 -12.56 3.35 0.76
N TRP A 319 -12.89 3.23 -0.52
CA TRP A 319 -13.67 2.12 -1.06
C TRP A 319 -12.97 0.77 -0.82
N ARG A 320 -11.67 0.68 -1.10
CA ARG A 320 -10.88 -0.54 -0.93
C ARG A 320 -10.82 -0.93 0.54
N TYR A 321 -10.62 0.04 1.42
CA TYR A 321 -10.70 -0.20 2.86
C TYR A 321 -12.10 -0.73 3.25
N GLU A 322 -13.20 -0.18 2.71
CA GLU A 322 -14.54 -0.69 3.04
C GLU A 322 -14.79 -2.13 2.59
N ASN A 323 -14.23 -2.51 1.43
CA ASN A 323 -14.55 -3.77 0.76
C ASN A 323 -13.49 -4.88 0.99
N ARG A 324 -12.39 -4.60 1.67
CA ARG A 324 -11.35 -5.59 1.95
C ARG A 324 -11.83 -6.71 2.90
N PRO A 325 -11.31 -7.94 2.76
CA PRO A 325 -11.42 -8.93 3.83
C PRO A 325 -10.65 -8.43 5.07
N GLY A 326 -11.18 -8.72 6.27
CA GLY A 326 -10.46 -8.44 7.50
C GLY A 326 -9.18 -9.29 7.59
N ALA A 327 -8.09 -8.72 8.07
CA ALA A 327 -6.83 -9.44 8.22
C ALA A 327 -6.91 -10.54 9.30
N ILE A 328 -7.86 -10.39 10.22
CA ILE A 328 -8.16 -11.35 11.27
C ILE A 328 -9.60 -11.84 11.06
N PRO A 329 -9.81 -13.16 10.84
CA PRO A 329 -11.16 -13.72 10.75
C PRO A 329 -12.02 -13.38 11.97
N VAL A 330 -13.32 -13.19 11.76
CA VAL A 330 -14.24 -12.74 12.82
C VAL A 330 -14.31 -13.75 13.96
N GLU A 331 -14.30 -15.04 13.65
CA GLU A 331 -14.36 -16.15 14.59
C GLU A 331 -13.10 -16.20 15.45
N VAL A 332 -11.92 -16.01 14.82
CA VAL A 332 -10.62 -15.94 15.51
C VAL A 332 -10.60 -14.75 16.47
N ARG A 333 -11.07 -13.59 16.02
CA ARG A 333 -11.17 -12.39 16.86
C ARG A 333 -12.09 -12.59 18.05
N GLN A 334 -13.27 -13.18 17.85
CA GLN A 334 -14.22 -13.44 18.94
C GLN A 334 -13.62 -14.39 19.98
N LYS A 335 -12.94 -15.45 19.54
CA LYS A 335 -12.22 -16.38 20.42
C LYS A 335 -11.07 -15.69 21.15
N ALA A 336 -10.29 -14.86 20.47
CA ALA A 336 -9.21 -14.11 21.10
C ALA A 336 -9.74 -13.17 22.19
N MET A 337 -10.85 -12.47 21.92
CA MET A 337 -11.50 -11.60 22.91
C MET A 337 -12.06 -12.38 24.11
N SER A 338 -12.57 -13.59 23.92
CA SER A 338 -13.02 -14.41 25.05
C SER A 338 -11.84 -14.89 25.90
N MET A 339 -10.74 -15.31 25.26
CA MET A 339 -9.51 -15.70 25.95
C MET A 339 -8.90 -14.54 26.76
N MET A 340 -8.90 -13.33 26.21
CA MET A 340 -8.43 -12.12 26.91
C MET A 340 -9.14 -11.90 28.25
N ARG A 341 -10.46 -12.11 28.27
CA ARG A 341 -11.33 -11.86 29.43
C ARG A 341 -11.18 -12.90 30.55
N LEU A 342 -10.44 -13.98 30.32
CA LEU A 342 -10.16 -15.00 31.34
C LEU A 342 -9.10 -14.57 32.35
N TYR A 343 -8.41 -13.46 32.09
CA TYR A 343 -7.32 -12.97 32.93
C TYR A 343 -7.69 -11.62 33.56
N ASP A 344 -7.55 -11.53 34.88
CA ASP A 344 -7.73 -10.27 35.62
C ASP A 344 -6.57 -9.29 35.36
N ASP A 345 -5.39 -9.81 35.03
CA ASP A 345 -4.21 -9.04 34.62
C ASP A 345 -4.34 -8.67 33.13
N PRO A 346 -4.49 -7.37 32.78
CA PRO A 346 -4.67 -6.94 31.40
C PRO A 346 -3.53 -7.35 30.46
N ILE A 347 -2.31 -7.46 30.98
CA ILE A 347 -1.13 -7.82 30.18
C ILE A 347 -1.11 -9.31 29.88
N LYS A 348 -1.50 -10.15 30.84
CA LYS A 348 -1.72 -11.59 30.59
C LYS A 348 -2.88 -11.82 29.62
N GLY A 349 -3.97 -11.07 29.78
CA GLY A 349 -5.09 -11.07 28.85
C GLY A 349 -4.65 -10.71 27.42
N LEU A 350 -3.82 -9.68 27.26
CA LEU A 350 -3.26 -9.30 25.97
C LEU A 350 -2.43 -10.44 25.36
N TYR A 351 -1.53 -11.06 26.13
CA TYR A 351 -0.72 -12.17 25.61
C TYR A 351 -1.60 -13.32 25.09
N ALA A 352 -2.64 -13.68 25.84
CA ALA A 352 -3.60 -14.70 25.43
C ALA A 352 -4.36 -14.31 24.15
N PHE A 353 -4.78 -13.04 24.04
CA PHE A 353 -5.41 -12.49 22.84
C PHE A 353 -4.49 -12.59 21.61
N LEU A 354 -3.25 -12.12 21.74
CA LEU A 354 -2.26 -12.09 20.65
C LEU A 354 -1.86 -13.50 20.22
N GLU A 355 -1.74 -14.43 21.15
CA GLU A 355 -1.46 -15.83 20.87
C GLU A 355 -2.58 -16.52 20.07
N GLU A 356 -3.84 -16.24 20.44
CA GLU A 356 -5.00 -16.78 19.72
C GLU A 356 -5.09 -16.18 18.30
N ILE A 357 -4.84 -14.88 18.13
CA ILE A 357 -4.78 -14.28 16.80
C ILE A 357 -3.66 -14.91 15.97
N PHE A 358 -2.44 -14.96 16.51
CA PHE A 358 -1.28 -15.52 15.81
C PHE A 358 -1.59 -16.94 15.31
N SER A 359 -2.17 -17.77 16.17
CA SER A 359 -2.53 -19.14 15.81
C SER A 359 -3.67 -19.19 14.80
N GLY A 360 -4.73 -18.39 15.01
CA GLY A 360 -5.94 -18.40 14.22
C GLY A 360 -5.79 -17.83 12.80
N ILE A 361 -4.81 -16.96 12.54
CA ILE A 361 -4.47 -16.53 11.18
C ILE A 361 -3.61 -17.55 10.42
N GLY A 362 -3.24 -18.66 11.06
CA GLY A 362 -2.38 -19.68 10.45
C GLY A 362 -0.87 -19.45 10.61
N ALA A 363 -0.44 -18.45 11.40
CA ALA A 363 0.99 -18.17 11.56
C ALA A 363 1.76 -19.32 12.25
N THR A 364 1.11 -20.13 13.09
CA THR A 364 1.72 -21.36 13.64
C THR A 364 2.04 -22.38 12.55
N GLY A 365 1.13 -22.54 11.58
CA GLY A 365 1.34 -23.41 10.42
C GLY A 365 2.44 -22.86 9.51
N ALA A 366 2.42 -21.55 9.23
CA ALA A 366 3.48 -20.88 8.48
C ALA A 366 4.85 -21.02 9.18
N PHE A 367 4.89 -20.85 10.50
CA PHE A 367 6.09 -21.06 11.31
C PHE A 367 6.61 -22.49 11.19
N SER A 368 5.74 -23.49 11.29
CA SER A 368 6.11 -24.89 11.07
C SER A 368 6.52 -25.17 9.62
N GLY A 369 5.97 -24.46 8.64
CA GLY A 369 6.42 -24.54 7.24
C GLY A 369 7.83 -23.97 7.05
N ILE A 370 8.08 -22.77 7.55
CA ILE A 370 9.39 -22.09 7.49
C ILE A 370 10.44 -22.94 8.22
N TYR A 371 10.15 -23.33 9.46
CA TYR A 371 11.16 -23.80 10.39
C TYR A 371 11.06 -25.31 10.69
N GLY A 372 10.01 -26.00 10.26
CA GLY A 372 9.85 -27.46 10.43
C GLY A 372 10.49 -28.31 9.33
N ASP A 373 11.11 -27.67 8.32
CA ASP A 373 11.87 -28.35 7.27
C ASP A 373 13.00 -29.20 7.86
N LYS A 374 13.31 -30.34 7.21
CA LYS A 374 14.48 -31.17 7.48
C LYS A 374 15.77 -30.34 7.57
N ARG A 375 15.89 -29.24 6.82
CA ARG A 375 16.99 -28.26 6.86
C ARG A 375 17.22 -27.66 8.25
N PHE A 376 16.17 -27.49 9.05
CA PHE A 376 16.22 -26.87 10.39
C PHE A 376 16.15 -27.90 11.53
N ARG A 377 16.27 -29.20 11.25
CA ARG A 377 16.28 -30.26 12.28
C ARG A 377 17.31 -30.03 13.38
N SER A 378 18.46 -29.43 13.04
CA SER A 378 19.53 -29.11 13.99
C SER A 378 19.17 -27.98 14.98
N ILE A 379 18.15 -27.17 14.68
CA ILE A 379 17.70 -26.05 15.53
C ILE A 379 16.31 -26.27 16.14
N ARG A 380 15.76 -27.47 16.01
CA ARG A 380 14.39 -27.83 16.43
C ARG A 380 14.02 -27.37 17.85
N THR A 381 14.87 -27.58 18.84
CA THR A 381 14.59 -27.16 20.22
C THR A 381 14.47 -25.64 20.38
N HIS A 382 15.27 -24.88 19.63
CA HIS A 382 15.17 -23.42 19.60
C HIS A 382 13.86 -22.96 18.95
N LEU A 383 13.40 -23.68 17.92
CA LEU A 383 12.13 -23.41 17.23
C LEU A 383 10.89 -23.81 18.05
N GLU A 384 10.95 -24.94 18.76
CA GLU A 384 9.90 -25.36 19.68
C GLU A 384 9.77 -24.38 20.85
N ARG A 385 10.90 -23.79 21.29
CA ARG A 385 10.91 -22.69 22.27
C ARG A 385 10.28 -21.42 21.69
N ALA A 386 10.61 -21.07 20.45
CA ALA A 386 10.05 -19.91 19.77
C ALA A 386 8.52 -19.95 19.66
N LEU A 387 7.93 -21.14 19.56
CA LEU A 387 6.47 -21.30 19.59
C LEU A 387 5.85 -21.20 21.00
N LYS A 388 6.64 -21.41 22.04
CA LYS A 388 6.22 -21.39 23.45
C LYS A 388 6.42 -20.03 24.13
N GLU A 389 7.38 -19.23 23.68
CA GLU A 389 7.62 -17.90 24.24
C GLU A 389 6.56 -16.89 23.80
N LYS A 390 6.26 -15.95 24.69
CA LYS A 390 5.18 -14.95 24.55
C LYS A 390 5.27 -14.23 23.19
N LYS A 391 4.19 -14.26 22.41
CA LYS A 391 4.15 -13.86 20.99
C LYS A 391 3.75 -12.40 20.77
N MET A 392 4.25 -11.47 21.56
CA MET A 392 3.71 -10.11 21.56
C MET A 392 4.09 -9.32 20.31
N GLU A 393 5.36 -9.30 19.96
CA GLU A 393 5.90 -8.65 18.76
C GLU A 393 5.21 -9.20 17.51
N ALA A 394 5.13 -10.53 17.41
CA ALA A 394 4.54 -11.24 16.28
C ALA A 394 3.01 -11.16 16.24
N GLY A 395 2.34 -11.11 17.39
CA GLY A 395 0.87 -10.99 17.47
C GLY A 395 0.37 -9.56 17.21
N LEU A 396 1.21 -8.54 17.42
CA LEU A 396 0.88 -7.15 17.08
C LEU A 396 0.86 -6.92 15.56
N VAL A 397 1.59 -7.72 14.78
CA VAL A 397 1.59 -7.68 13.30
C VAL A 397 0.16 -7.80 12.74
N PRO A 398 -0.61 -8.87 13.01
CA PRO A 398 -1.96 -8.99 12.47
C PRO A 398 -2.97 -7.97 13.02
N VAL A 399 -2.83 -7.56 14.28
CA VAL A 399 -3.71 -6.51 14.85
C VAL A 399 -3.51 -5.19 14.12
N THR A 400 -2.25 -4.81 13.89
CA THR A 400 -1.92 -3.56 13.18
C THR A 400 -2.23 -3.66 11.69
N ALA A 401 -2.01 -4.82 11.06
CA ALA A 401 -2.40 -5.14 9.68
C ALA A 401 -3.89 -4.86 9.45
N ASP A 402 -4.74 -5.38 10.33
CA ASP A 402 -6.18 -5.21 10.21
C ASP A 402 -6.60 -3.73 10.31
N ILE A 403 -5.99 -2.96 11.22
CA ILE A 403 -6.27 -1.52 11.37
C ILE A 403 -5.82 -0.74 10.13
N VAL A 404 -4.60 -0.98 9.62
CA VAL A 404 -4.04 -0.22 8.48
C VAL A 404 -4.58 -0.69 7.12
N GLY A 405 -5.35 -1.77 7.10
CA GLY A 405 -6.04 -2.28 5.93
C GLY A 405 -5.26 -3.31 5.12
N TYR A 406 -4.22 -3.92 5.69
CA TYR A 406 -3.45 -4.98 5.03
C TYR A 406 -4.25 -6.28 5.03
N ASP A 407 -4.55 -6.81 3.84
CA ASP A 407 -5.56 -7.83 3.59
C ASP A 407 -5.03 -9.14 2.99
N ASP A 408 -3.73 -9.22 2.68
CA ASP A 408 -3.07 -10.46 2.26
C ASP A 408 -2.80 -11.37 3.47
N LEU A 409 -3.78 -12.20 3.80
CA LEU A 409 -3.74 -13.12 4.94
C LEU A 409 -2.58 -14.12 4.86
N GLU A 410 -2.27 -14.65 3.68
CA GLU A 410 -1.19 -15.63 3.52
C GLU A 410 0.16 -14.96 3.82
N THR A 411 0.44 -13.83 3.17
CA THR A 411 1.67 -13.08 3.44
C THR A 411 1.73 -12.60 4.88
N LEU A 412 0.60 -12.20 5.47
CA LEU A 412 0.54 -11.78 6.86
C LEU A 412 0.91 -12.91 7.85
N ALA A 413 0.38 -14.11 7.65
CA ALA A 413 0.71 -15.27 8.48
C ALA A 413 2.20 -15.59 8.44
N TRP A 414 2.81 -15.46 7.25
CA TRP A 414 4.25 -15.61 7.07
C TRP A 414 5.05 -14.50 7.73
N ILE A 415 4.66 -13.23 7.56
CA ILE A 415 5.34 -12.11 8.21
C ILE A 415 5.28 -12.24 9.73
N ALA A 416 4.13 -12.62 10.29
CA ALA A 416 4.00 -12.86 11.72
C ALA A 416 4.91 -14.01 12.18
N ALA A 417 4.94 -15.13 11.45
CA ALA A 417 5.82 -16.26 11.75
C ALA A 417 7.31 -15.90 11.69
N LEU A 418 7.73 -15.14 10.67
CA LEU A 418 9.08 -14.63 10.53
C LEU A 418 9.46 -13.69 11.68
N THR A 419 8.53 -12.81 12.08
CA THR A 419 8.73 -11.90 13.23
C THR A 419 8.98 -12.68 14.50
N GLN A 420 8.19 -13.74 14.74
CA GLN A 420 8.39 -14.62 15.89
C GLN A 420 9.75 -15.33 15.83
N GLY A 421 10.13 -15.90 14.68
CA GLY A 421 11.41 -16.60 14.53
C GLY A 421 12.61 -15.67 14.72
N LEU A 422 12.55 -14.46 14.16
CA LEU A 422 13.59 -13.44 14.31
C LEU A 422 13.72 -12.97 15.76
N TRP A 423 12.61 -12.66 16.42
CA TRP A 423 12.64 -12.21 17.82
C TRP A 423 13.27 -13.26 18.73
N ASN A 424 12.87 -14.52 18.59
CA ASN A 424 13.47 -15.61 19.39
C ASN A 424 14.96 -15.84 19.09
N ALA A 425 15.38 -15.62 17.85
CA ALA A 425 16.78 -15.67 17.51
C ALA A 425 17.55 -14.50 18.16
N VAL A 426 16.99 -13.28 18.18
CA VAL A 426 17.60 -12.15 18.91
C VAL A 426 17.77 -12.52 20.38
N LEU A 427 16.70 -13.00 21.01
CA LEU A 427 16.69 -13.42 22.42
C LEU A 427 17.67 -14.57 22.71
N GLY A 428 17.85 -15.49 21.76
CA GLY A 428 18.82 -16.57 21.90
C GLY A 428 20.28 -16.07 21.87
N LEU A 429 20.56 -15.04 21.08
CA LEU A 429 21.88 -14.38 21.09
C LEU A 429 22.06 -13.54 22.35
N ASP A 430 21.06 -12.76 22.72
CA ASP A 430 21.00 -11.96 23.94
C ASP A 430 21.30 -12.83 25.18
N ASP A 431 20.54 -13.92 25.38
CA ASP A 431 20.76 -14.91 26.43
C ASP A 431 22.22 -15.42 26.45
N THR A 432 22.84 -15.58 25.28
CA THR A 432 24.20 -16.13 25.15
C THR A 432 25.28 -15.09 25.45
N ILE A 433 25.08 -13.85 25.00
CA ILE A 433 25.97 -12.72 25.24
C ILE A 433 25.93 -12.35 26.73
N ASP A 434 24.74 -12.33 27.32
CA ASP A 434 24.54 -11.97 28.72
C ASP A 434 24.78 -13.13 29.71
N GLN A 435 25.04 -14.35 29.20
CA GLN A 435 25.21 -15.57 29.99
C GLN A 435 24.03 -15.88 30.91
N SER A 436 22.81 -15.58 30.45
CA SER A 436 21.60 -15.81 31.22
C SER A 436 21.53 -17.24 31.72
N GLN A 437 21.17 -17.43 32.98
CA GLN A 437 21.06 -18.75 33.58
C GLN A 437 19.77 -19.43 33.14
N ALA A 438 18.68 -18.67 33.06
CA ALA A 438 17.36 -19.16 32.74
C ALA A 438 16.57 -18.20 31.85
N ARG A 439 15.58 -18.75 31.15
CA ARG A 439 14.60 -18.00 30.36
C ARG A 439 13.31 -18.81 30.28
N GLY A 440 12.20 -18.19 30.71
CA GLY A 440 10.88 -18.85 30.73
C GLY A 440 10.84 -20.11 31.63
N ASN A 441 11.44 -20.04 32.82
CA ASN A 441 11.59 -21.13 33.80
C ASN A 441 12.42 -22.35 33.34
N GLU A 442 13.02 -22.31 32.15
CA GLU A 442 13.97 -23.31 31.67
C GLU A 442 15.39 -22.74 31.68
N ALA A 443 16.39 -23.62 31.78
CA ALA A 443 17.79 -23.22 31.56
C ALA A 443 17.96 -22.60 30.16
N ALA A 444 18.73 -21.50 30.08
CA ALA A 444 19.00 -20.82 28.81
C ALA A 444 19.63 -21.80 27.80
N PHE A 445 19.39 -21.56 26.50
CA PHE A 445 19.78 -22.52 25.47
C PHE A 445 21.29 -22.81 25.45
N HIS A 446 22.12 -21.78 25.60
CA HIS A 446 23.58 -21.94 25.65
C HIS A 446 24.07 -22.70 26.89
N LYS A 447 23.33 -22.71 28.01
CA LYS A 447 23.67 -23.52 29.20
C LYS A 447 23.45 -25.00 28.95
N ARG A 448 22.45 -25.35 28.14
CA ARG A 448 22.13 -26.74 27.78
C ARG A 448 23.04 -27.26 26.66
N MET A 449 23.35 -26.42 25.68
CA MET A 449 23.99 -26.83 24.42
C MET A 449 25.42 -26.29 24.21
N GLY A 450 25.89 -25.42 25.10
CA GLY A 450 27.17 -24.72 25.00
C GLY A 450 27.08 -23.39 24.22
N ILE A 451 28.01 -22.47 24.51
CA ILE A 451 28.10 -21.14 23.87
C ILE A 451 28.19 -21.22 22.34
N PRO A 452 29.00 -22.10 21.72
CA PRO A 452 29.06 -22.18 20.25
C PRO A 452 27.69 -22.49 19.61
N ALA A 453 26.89 -23.35 20.24
CA ALA A 453 25.52 -23.62 19.79
C ALA A 453 24.58 -22.44 20.10
N GLY A 454 24.74 -21.79 21.26
CA GLY A 454 24.04 -20.57 21.63
C GLY A 454 24.17 -19.44 20.62
N ILE A 455 25.33 -19.32 19.97
CA ILE A 455 25.56 -18.33 18.90
C ILE A 455 25.09 -18.86 17.54
N ARG A 456 25.49 -20.10 17.18
CA ARG A 456 25.27 -20.63 15.83
C ARG A 456 23.79 -20.79 15.49
N GLN A 457 22.98 -21.30 16.40
CA GLN A 457 21.59 -21.64 16.08
C GLN A 457 20.70 -20.42 15.82
N PRO A 458 20.77 -19.35 16.64
CA PRO A 458 20.11 -18.10 16.31
C PRO A 458 20.55 -17.48 14.98
N LEU A 459 21.85 -17.47 14.67
CA LEU A 459 22.35 -16.97 13.39
C LEU A 459 21.80 -17.78 12.20
N LEU A 460 21.70 -19.11 12.34
CA LEU A 460 21.06 -19.96 11.34
C LEU A 460 19.56 -19.68 11.21
N ALA A 461 18.85 -19.38 12.31
CA ALA A 461 17.46 -18.99 12.27
C ALA A 461 17.26 -17.62 11.58
N MET A 462 18.10 -16.63 11.86
CA MET A 462 18.05 -15.32 11.20
C MET A 462 18.34 -15.40 9.71
N THR A 463 19.44 -16.06 9.32
CA THR A 463 19.81 -16.25 7.91
C THR A 463 18.75 -17.05 7.16
N GLY A 464 18.19 -18.09 7.80
CA GLY A 464 17.05 -18.83 7.26
C GLY A 464 15.84 -17.93 7.02
N SER A 465 15.48 -17.08 7.99
CA SER A 465 14.35 -16.15 7.90
C SER A 465 14.54 -15.13 6.77
N ILE A 466 15.72 -14.52 6.67
CA ILE A 466 16.03 -13.55 5.60
C ILE A 466 15.99 -14.23 4.23
N ARG A 467 16.57 -15.43 4.10
CA ARG A 467 16.56 -16.18 2.84
C ARG A 467 15.13 -16.49 2.39
N GLU A 468 14.29 -17.00 3.30
CA GLU A 468 12.88 -17.31 3.01
C GLU A 468 12.09 -16.06 2.60
N ILE A 469 12.42 -14.86 3.14
CA ILE A 469 11.88 -13.59 2.63
C ILE A 469 12.32 -13.32 1.19
N THR A 470 13.61 -13.51 0.88
CA THR A 470 14.17 -13.16 -0.44
C THR A 470 13.75 -14.10 -1.57
N GLU A 471 13.52 -15.38 -1.27
CA GLU A 471 13.21 -16.42 -2.28
C GLU A 471 11.72 -16.50 -2.64
N ARG A 472 10.83 -15.85 -1.88
CA ARG A 472 9.38 -15.98 -2.04
C ARG A 472 8.86 -15.10 -3.17
N LYS A 473 8.40 -15.68 -4.28
CA LYS A 473 8.08 -14.96 -5.54
C LYS A 473 6.89 -13.99 -5.47
N ASN A 474 6.09 -14.01 -4.40
CA ASN A 474 4.81 -13.28 -4.31
C ASN A 474 4.83 -12.08 -3.34
N ILE A 475 5.99 -11.75 -2.76
CA ILE A 475 6.13 -10.61 -1.85
C ILE A 475 7.03 -9.56 -2.51
N ASN A 476 6.83 -8.28 -2.21
CA ASN A 476 7.82 -7.26 -2.55
C ASN A 476 9.08 -7.48 -1.69
N ASN A 477 9.94 -8.39 -2.16
CA ASN A 477 11.04 -8.95 -1.39
C ASN A 477 12.05 -7.88 -0.98
N ASN A 478 12.28 -6.88 -1.81
CA ASN A 478 13.26 -5.82 -1.50
C ASN A 478 12.77 -4.92 -0.36
N LEU A 479 11.51 -4.49 -0.38
CA LEU A 479 10.98 -3.61 0.66
C LEU A 479 10.81 -4.32 2.00
N LEU A 480 10.33 -5.59 1.99
CA LEU A 480 10.20 -6.38 3.21
C LEU A 480 11.58 -6.68 3.81
N THR A 481 12.53 -7.16 2.98
CA THR A 481 13.91 -7.44 3.43
C THR A 481 14.56 -6.19 4.01
N ASN A 482 14.49 -5.05 3.30
CA ASN A 482 15.05 -3.80 3.81
C ASN A 482 14.41 -3.38 5.14
N SER A 483 13.09 -3.51 5.27
CA SER A 483 12.39 -3.15 6.52
C SER A 483 12.80 -4.04 7.70
N VAL A 484 12.96 -5.35 7.47
CA VAL A 484 13.42 -6.31 8.48
C VAL A 484 14.88 -6.06 8.85
N VAL A 485 15.76 -5.85 7.87
CA VAL A 485 17.18 -5.58 8.10
C VAL A 485 17.37 -4.27 8.85
N THR A 486 16.64 -3.20 8.48
CA THR A 486 16.67 -1.93 9.22
C THR A 486 16.19 -2.10 10.65
N MET A 487 15.13 -2.88 10.88
CA MET A 487 14.65 -3.18 12.24
C MET A 487 15.72 -3.91 13.06
N LEU A 488 16.39 -4.92 12.50
CA LEU A 488 17.47 -5.65 13.17
C LEU A 488 18.69 -4.75 13.44
N ASP A 489 19.10 -3.91 12.49
CA ASP A 489 20.22 -2.98 12.65
C ASP A 489 19.95 -1.97 13.79
N GLU A 490 18.75 -1.37 13.83
CA GLU A 490 18.37 -0.48 14.93
C GLU A 490 18.32 -1.23 16.27
N LEU A 491 17.77 -2.46 16.30
CA LEU A 491 17.69 -3.27 17.51
C LEU A 491 19.08 -3.58 18.07
N TYR A 492 20.00 -4.09 17.26
CA TYR A 492 21.36 -4.43 17.70
C TYR A 492 22.19 -3.21 18.07
N ARG A 493 22.08 -2.10 17.32
CA ARG A 493 22.76 -0.85 17.72
C ARG A 493 22.18 -0.30 19.01
N GLY A 494 20.86 -0.44 19.20
CA GLY A 494 20.20 -0.06 20.45
C GLY A 494 20.73 -0.86 21.63
N ASP A 495 20.90 -2.16 21.46
CA ASP A 495 21.43 -3.06 22.48
C ASP A 495 22.93 -2.82 22.77
N GLU A 496 23.75 -2.66 21.72
CA GLU A 496 25.17 -2.30 21.85
C GLU A 496 25.33 -0.96 22.59
N ASP A 497 24.59 0.09 22.17
CA ASP A 497 24.61 1.38 22.86
C ASP A 497 24.11 1.23 24.32
N ASN A 498 23.15 0.35 24.58
CA ASN A 498 22.62 0.09 25.93
C ASN A 498 23.68 -0.55 26.84
N SER A 499 24.47 -1.49 26.31
CA SER A 499 25.60 -2.11 27.03
C SER A 499 26.69 -1.12 27.44
N ASN A 500 26.72 0.06 26.80
CA ASN A 500 27.69 1.13 27.05
C ASN A 500 27.20 2.20 28.03
N ILE A 501 25.94 2.14 28.49
CA ILE A 501 25.39 3.09 29.46
C ILE A 501 26.06 2.91 30.83
N ARG A 502 26.51 4.03 31.41
CA ARG A 502 27.16 4.13 32.74
C ARG A 502 26.53 5.27 33.54
N TRP A 503 26.84 5.39 34.82
CA TRP A 503 26.29 6.43 35.71
C TRP A 503 26.49 7.89 35.29
N LYS A 504 27.43 8.17 34.38
CA LYS A 504 27.65 9.52 33.84
C LYS A 504 26.67 9.90 32.74
N ASN A 505 25.99 8.91 32.16
CA ASN A 505 24.98 9.10 31.14
C ASN A 505 23.70 9.60 31.78
N ASP A 506 22.96 10.42 31.04
CA ASP A 506 21.67 10.95 31.48
C ASP A 506 20.51 10.09 30.97
N PHE A 507 19.29 10.50 31.30
CA PHE A 507 18.09 9.81 30.83
C PHE A 507 17.89 9.93 29.31
N ALA A 508 18.44 10.96 28.65
CA ALA A 508 18.31 11.12 27.21
C ALA A 508 19.12 10.05 26.45
N ASP A 509 20.28 9.65 26.98
CA ASP A 509 21.05 8.51 26.47
C ASP A 509 20.26 7.19 26.57
N LEU A 510 19.62 6.94 27.73
CA LEU A 510 18.72 5.79 27.93
C LEU A 510 17.51 5.84 26.96
N GLU A 511 16.87 7.01 26.82
CA GLU A 511 15.75 7.21 25.91
C GLU A 511 16.13 6.92 24.45
N LYS A 512 17.31 7.35 24.02
CA LYS A 512 17.80 7.08 22.65
C LYS A 512 17.90 5.58 22.38
N ASN A 513 18.44 4.81 23.32
CA ASN A 513 18.62 3.37 23.16
C ASN A 513 17.28 2.62 23.17
N MET A 514 16.41 2.95 24.14
CA MET A 514 15.06 2.37 24.20
C MET A 514 14.25 2.68 22.93
N ARG A 515 14.39 3.87 22.33
CA ARG A 515 13.74 4.20 21.06
C ARG A 515 14.19 3.31 19.91
N ARG A 516 15.47 2.95 19.84
CA ARG A 516 16.00 2.03 18.84
C ARG A 516 15.48 0.62 19.04
N ILE A 517 15.53 0.10 20.26
CA ILE A 517 15.01 -1.24 20.60
C ILE A 517 13.50 -1.31 20.31
N SER A 518 12.72 -0.26 20.63
CA SER A 518 11.27 -0.20 20.39
C SER A 518 10.87 -0.27 18.90
N GLN A 519 11.81 -0.11 17.96
CA GLN A 519 11.54 -0.27 16.53
C GLN A 519 11.04 -1.68 16.19
N VAL A 520 11.37 -2.69 16.99
CA VAL A 520 10.87 -4.07 16.82
C VAL A 520 9.34 -4.17 16.92
N LEU A 521 8.68 -3.24 17.59
CA LEU A 521 7.22 -3.18 17.64
C LEU A 521 6.65 -2.32 16.50
N ALA A 522 7.39 -1.31 16.06
CA ALA A 522 6.88 -0.29 15.13
C ALA A 522 7.22 -0.55 13.66
N TRP A 523 8.07 -1.52 13.35
CA TRP A 523 8.53 -1.75 11.97
C TRP A 523 7.39 -2.17 11.03
N PHE A 524 6.49 -3.04 11.48
CA PHE A 524 5.45 -3.58 10.61
C PHE A 524 4.46 -2.51 10.13
N PRO A 525 3.86 -1.66 10.99
CA PRO A 525 2.99 -0.61 10.47
C PRO A 525 3.72 0.37 9.54
N LYS A 526 5.04 0.59 9.70
CA LYS A 526 5.86 1.37 8.76
C LYS A 526 6.03 0.65 7.41
N TYR A 527 6.17 -0.67 7.43
CA TYR A 527 6.22 -1.49 6.22
C TYR A 527 4.86 -1.52 5.52
N ALA A 528 3.78 -1.81 6.25
CA ALA A 528 2.44 -1.99 5.70
C ALA A 528 1.92 -0.73 4.99
N VAL A 529 2.20 0.47 5.51
CA VAL A 529 1.80 1.72 4.84
C VAL A 529 2.54 1.97 3.54
N LYS A 530 3.79 1.50 3.40
CA LYS A 530 4.56 1.61 2.16
C LYS A 530 4.09 0.63 1.08
N VAL A 531 3.44 -0.47 1.47
CA VAL A 531 2.99 -1.51 0.53
C VAL A 531 1.55 -1.30 0.09
N ASN A 532 0.68 -0.83 0.98
CA ASN A 532 -0.76 -0.86 0.73
C ASN A 532 -1.41 0.53 0.67
N GLU A 533 -0.78 1.57 1.25
CA GLU A 533 -1.21 2.98 1.23
C GLU A 533 -2.63 3.32 1.73
N MET A 534 -3.50 2.32 2.01
CA MET A 534 -4.93 2.53 2.32
C MET A 534 -5.16 3.43 3.53
N ALA A 535 -4.31 3.33 4.55
CA ALA A 535 -4.43 4.09 5.79
C ALA A 535 -3.08 4.62 6.27
N GLU A 536 -2.30 5.23 5.36
CA GLU A 536 -0.93 5.70 5.63
C GLU A 536 -0.81 6.52 6.92
N ALA A 537 -1.64 7.57 7.06
CA ALA A 537 -1.62 8.44 8.23
C ALA A 537 -2.00 7.69 9.53
N THR A 538 -2.81 6.63 9.43
CA THR A 538 -3.15 5.74 10.56
C THR A 538 -1.94 4.90 10.94
N GLY A 539 -1.27 4.26 9.97
CA GLY A 539 -0.10 3.43 10.23
C GLY A 539 1.09 4.21 10.77
N ILE A 540 1.35 5.43 10.29
CA ILE A 540 2.39 6.32 10.86
C ILE A 540 2.08 6.65 12.33
N ALA A 541 0.81 6.93 12.65
CA ALA A 541 0.40 7.20 14.03
C ALA A 541 0.45 5.94 14.91
N LEU A 542 0.12 4.76 14.38
CA LEU A 542 0.27 3.48 15.07
C LEU A 542 1.72 3.13 15.35
N ALA A 543 2.62 3.37 14.39
CA ALA A 543 4.05 3.16 14.60
C ALA A 543 4.56 4.01 15.77
N LYS A 544 4.17 5.29 15.85
CA LYS A 544 4.51 6.16 16.99
C LYS A 544 3.89 5.70 18.31
N PHE A 545 2.69 5.13 18.27
CA PHE A 545 2.09 4.51 19.46
C PHE A 545 2.96 3.34 19.93
N LEU A 546 3.33 2.42 19.03
CA LEU A 546 4.12 1.23 19.35
C LEU A 546 5.55 1.56 19.83
N GLU A 547 6.17 2.61 19.29
CA GLU A 547 7.48 3.09 19.80
C GLU A 547 7.37 3.52 21.27
N ASN A 548 6.41 4.38 21.62
CA ASN A 548 6.28 4.88 23.00
C ASN A 548 5.75 3.81 23.96
N PHE A 549 4.88 2.93 23.48
CA PHE A 549 4.43 1.74 24.20
C PHE A 549 5.59 0.78 24.46
N GLY A 550 6.47 0.57 23.48
CA GLY A 550 7.69 -0.23 23.62
C GLY A 550 8.66 0.34 24.66
N ILE A 551 8.81 1.66 24.74
CA ILE A 551 9.61 2.29 25.81
C ILE A 551 9.02 1.98 27.19
N LEU A 552 7.70 2.10 27.37
CA LEU A 552 7.06 1.75 28.64
C LEU A 552 7.23 0.26 28.99
N MET A 553 7.17 -0.62 27.99
CA MET A 553 7.46 -2.05 28.17
C MET A 553 8.90 -2.30 28.63
N LEU A 554 9.88 -1.65 28.00
CA LEU A 554 11.29 -1.77 28.40
C LEU A 554 11.51 -1.26 29.82
N ILE A 555 10.92 -0.13 30.19
CA ILE A 555 11.01 0.36 31.57
C ILE A 555 10.34 -0.62 32.53
N ASN A 556 9.15 -1.15 32.20
CA ASN A 556 8.52 -2.18 33.03
C ASN A 556 9.41 -3.43 33.17
N ASN A 557 10.11 -3.85 32.11
CA ASN A 557 11.05 -4.97 32.17
C ASN A 557 12.21 -4.67 33.13
N ASP A 558 12.73 -3.43 33.16
CA ASP A 558 13.78 -3.02 34.12
C ASP A 558 13.29 -3.11 35.58
N PHE A 559 12.00 -2.87 35.84
CA PHE A 559 11.40 -3.09 37.16
C PHE A 559 11.16 -4.58 37.45
N ASP A 560 10.72 -5.33 36.45
CA ASP A 560 10.49 -6.77 36.56
C ASP A 560 11.81 -7.54 36.78
N ASP A 561 12.98 -7.00 36.41
CA ASP A 561 14.30 -7.58 36.74
C ASP A 561 14.58 -7.64 38.26
N LEU A 562 13.83 -6.89 39.07
CA LEU A 562 13.87 -7.05 40.53
C LEU A 562 13.23 -8.37 40.98
N GLU A 563 12.42 -9.00 40.14
CA GLU A 563 11.63 -10.18 40.44
C GLU A 563 11.99 -11.36 39.50
N ASN A 564 11.79 -12.59 39.97
CA ASN A 564 12.00 -13.79 39.13
C ASN A 564 10.78 -14.03 38.21
N SER A 565 10.35 -13.05 37.42
CA SER A 565 9.11 -13.15 36.63
C SER A 565 9.30 -13.76 35.23
N THR A 566 10.45 -13.52 34.59
CA THR A 566 10.69 -13.89 33.17
C THR A 566 12.13 -14.37 32.91
N HIS A 567 13.10 -13.80 33.64
CA HIS A 567 14.51 -14.16 33.70
C HIS A 567 14.95 -14.34 35.15
N GLU A 568 16.19 -14.74 35.40
CA GLU A 568 16.75 -14.63 36.74
C GLU A 568 16.81 -13.17 37.20
N ALA A 569 16.37 -12.92 38.43
CA ALA A 569 16.35 -11.59 39.02
C ALA A 569 17.77 -11.02 39.13
N GLY A 570 17.91 -9.78 38.71
CA GLY A 570 19.15 -9.02 38.76
C GLY A 570 20.16 -9.42 37.69
N SER A 571 19.70 -9.90 36.53
CA SER A 571 20.59 -10.21 35.42
C SER A 571 21.34 -8.97 34.92
N ASP A 572 20.74 -7.78 35.05
CA ASP A 572 21.34 -6.51 34.60
C ASP A 572 22.48 -6.01 35.51
N PHE A 573 22.52 -6.42 36.78
CA PHE A 573 23.49 -5.90 37.77
C PHE A 573 24.92 -6.29 37.38
N GLY A 574 25.76 -5.29 37.12
CA GLY A 574 27.13 -5.48 36.67
C GLY A 574 27.32 -5.78 35.18
N ASN A 575 26.24 -5.70 34.39
CA ASN A 575 26.29 -5.72 32.93
C ASN A 575 26.09 -4.32 32.34
N ARG A 576 25.05 -3.62 32.79
CA ARG A 576 24.67 -2.29 32.31
C ARG A 576 23.98 -1.48 33.41
N ILE A 577 23.85 -0.17 33.19
CA ILE A 577 22.97 0.69 34.00
C ILE A 577 21.67 0.88 33.23
N ASN A 578 20.56 0.39 33.79
CA ASN A 578 19.23 0.47 33.18
C ASN A 578 18.38 1.62 33.76
N THR A 579 17.13 1.73 33.33
CA THR A 579 16.24 2.84 33.71
C THR A 579 15.92 2.83 35.20
N PHE A 580 15.70 1.65 35.78
CA PHE A 580 15.45 1.50 37.21
C PHE A 580 16.66 1.98 38.03
N MET A 581 17.86 1.50 37.69
CA MET A 581 19.11 1.87 38.37
C MET A 581 19.37 3.38 38.30
N HIS A 582 19.14 3.99 37.14
CA HIS A 582 19.27 5.43 36.97
C HIS A 582 18.26 6.21 37.83
N GLY A 583 16.99 5.77 37.85
CA GLY A 583 15.96 6.35 38.71
C GLY A 583 16.27 6.22 40.20
N PHE A 584 16.88 5.11 40.63
CA PHE A 584 17.38 4.89 41.99
C PHE A 584 18.45 5.89 42.38
N ASN A 585 19.47 6.07 41.52
CA ASN A 585 20.55 7.01 41.79
C ASN A 585 20.10 8.49 41.79
N LEU A 586 19.07 8.84 41.01
CA LEU A 586 18.55 10.20 40.94
C LEU A 586 17.49 10.54 42.00
N SER A 587 16.93 9.54 42.69
CA SER A 587 15.84 9.81 43.63
C SER A 587 16.36 10.47 44.91
N PRO A 588 15.95 11.71 45.24
CA PRO A 588 16.42 12.42 46.43
C PRO A 588 15.85 11.83 47.73
N GLU A 589 14.75 11.06 47.64
CA GLU A 589 14.07 10.43 48.78
C GLU A 589 14.83 9.20 49.32
N ILE A 590 15.73 8.63 48.52
CA ILE A 590 16.57 7.50 48.94
C ILE A 590 17.77 8.03 49.74
N PRO A 591 18.15 7.43 50.90
CA PRO A 591 19.33 7.85 51.64
C PRO A 591 20.61 7.75 50.79
N GLN A 592 21.50 8.74 50.90
CA GLN A 592 22.77 8.76 50.14
C GLN A 592 23.59 7.47 50.35
N LYS A 593 23.62 6.96 51.59
CA LYS A 593 24.30 5.71 51.93
C LYS A 593 23.79 4.52 51.09
N ASP A 594 22.49 4.42 50.92
CA ASP A 594 21.86 3.30 50.22
C ASP A 594 22.03 3.46 48.69
N ARG A 595 22.03 4.69 48.18
CA ARG A 595 22.45 4.98 46.80
C ARG A 595 23.89 4.60 46.52
N ASP A 596 24.81 4.94 47.42
CA ASP A 596 26.22 4.61 47.28
C ASP A 596 26.45 3.09 47.38
N GLU A 597 25.75 2.41 48.30
CA GLU A 597 25.79 0.94 48.43
C GLU A 597 25.27 0.25 47.16
N PHE A 598 24.09 0.66 46.67
CA PHE A 598 23.50 0.11 45.45
C PHE A 598 24.41 0.32 44.24
N ARG A 599 24.93 1.55 44.07
CA ARG A 599 25.86 1.88 42.99
C ARG A 599 27.14 1.08 43.06
N ALA A 600 27.73 0.91 44.24
CA ALA A 600 28.95 0.13 44.42
C ALA A 600 28.77 -1.34 44.00
N ILE A 601 27.59 -1.91 44.20
CA ILE A 601 27.26 -3.28 43.78
C ILE A 601 27.08 -3.34 42.25
N CYS A 602 26.34 -2.40 41.67
CA CYS A 602 26.16 -2.31 40.21
C CYS A 602 27.48 -2.09 39.45
N ASP A 603 28.44 -1.37 40.05
CA ASP A 603 29.76 -1.06 39.48
C ASP A 603 30.86 -2.03 39.91
N ASP A 604 30.54 -3.10 40.66
CA ASP A 604 31.54 -3.98 41.26
C ASP A 604 32.50 -4.55 40.19
N PRO A 605 33.79 -4.19 40.21
CA PRO A 605 34.72 -4.56 39.14
C PRO A 605 34.92 -6.07 38.99
N ASP A 606 34.79 -6.83 40.09
CA ASP A 606 34.96 -8.28 40.07
C ASP A 606 33.73 -8.95 39.48
N ILE A 607 32.52 -8.52 39.87
CA ILE A 607 31.27 -8.99 39.24
C ILE A 607 31.28 -8.67 37.75
N ASN A 608 31.63 -7.42 37.39
CA ASN A 608 31.70 -6.96 36.01
C ASN A 608 32.73 -7.74 35.19
N SER A 609 33.91 -7.96 35.75
CA SER A 609 34.99 -8.73 35.11
C SER A 609 34.58 -10.19 34.92
N LYS A 610 33.97 -10.81 35.93
CA LYS A 610 33.47 -12.19 35.84
C LYS A 610 32.39 -12.30 34.77
N LYS A 611 31.40 -11.41 34.74
CA LYS A 611 30.36 -11.40 33.69
C LYS A 611 30.94 -11.19 32.30
N ARG A 612 31.82 -10.20 32.09
CA ARG A 612 32.50 -9.94 30.80
C ARG A 612 33.39 -11.09 30.34
N ARG A 613 34.02 -11.82 31.26
CA ARG A 613 34.86 -12.99 30.97
C ARG A 613 34.07 -14.29 30.92
N PHE A 614 32.74 -14.22 31.05
CA PHE A 614 31.85 -15.38 31.06
C PHE A 614 32.19 -16.40 32.17
N ILE A 615 32.58 -15.90 33.35
CA ILE A 615 32.89 -16.67 34.55
C ILE A 615 31.66 -16.66 35.48
N ALA A 616 31.34 -17.82 36.06
CA ALA A 616 30.23 -17.94 37.00
C ALA A 616 30.45 -17.09 38.27
N LEU A 617 29.38 -16.46 38.75
CA LEU A 617 29.38 -15.71 40.00
C LEU A 617 29.41 -16.65 41.21
N ASP A 618 30.23 -16.31 42.20
CA ASP A 618 30.33 -17.06 43.44
C ASP A 618 29.25 -16.66 44.47
N GLU A 619 29.20 -17.35 45.62
CA GLU A 619 28.20 -17.07 46.65
C GLU A 619 28.34 -15.67 47.28
N ALA A 620 29.53 -15.07 47.26
CA ALA A 620 29.72 -13.70 47.75
C ALA A 620 29.17 -12.68 46.74
N ASP A 621 29.42 -12.87 45.45
CA ASP A 621 28.84 -12.07 44.37
C ASP A 621 27.30 -12.13 44.40
N LYS A 622 26.74 -13.34 44.55
CA LYS A 622 25.28 -13.54 44.65
C LYS A 622 24.67 -12.84 45.85
N LYS A 623 25.36 -12.85 47.01
CA LYS A 623 24.93 -12.09 48.20
C LYS A 623 24.93 -10.58 47.96
N LYS A 624 25.93 -10.05 47.24
CA LYS A 624 25.96 -8.63 46.85
C LYS A 624 24.77 -8.29 45.94
N ILE A 625 24.52 -9.08 44.90
CA ILE A 625 23.37 -8.86 44.00
C ILE A 625 22.04 -8.98 44.78
N ALA A 626 21.90 -9.98 45.65
CA ALA A 626 20.72 -10.13 46.50
C ALA A 626 20.47 -8.90 47.39
N ARG A 627 21.54 -8.29 47.92
CA ARG A 627 21.46 -7.03 48.68
C ARG A 627 21.01 -5.85 47.81
N ALA A 628 21.51 -5.73 46.58
CA ALA A 628 21.06 -4.69 45.66
C ALA A 628 19.59 -4.89 45.25
N LEU A 629 19.15 -6.12 45.02
CA LEU A 629 17.75 -6.46 44.78
C LEU A 629 16.86 -6.09 45.98
N GLU A 630 17.31 -6.36 47.20
CA GLU A 630 16.60 -5.96 48.43
C GLU A 630 16.42 -4.44 48.50
N LEU A 631 17.49 -3.67 48.28
CA LEU A 631 17.44 -2.21 48.20
C LEU A 631 16.51 -1.73 47.09
N GLY A 632 16.60 -2.33 45.90
CA GLY A 632 15.73 -2.03 44.77
C GLY A 632 14.25 -2.23 45.09
N ARG A 633 13.89 -3.36 45.71
CA ARG A 633 12.52 -3.63 46.16
C ARG A 633 12.07 -2.64 47.24
N GLN A 634 12.94 -2.37 48.21
CA GLN A 634 12.66 -1.44 49.32
C GLN A 634 12.32 -0.04 48.82
N TYR A 635 13.05 0.46 47.82
CA TYR A 635 12.90 1.83 47.31
C TYR A 635 12.19 1.93 45.96
N ARG A 636 11.50 0.86 45.55
CA ARG A 636 10.84 0.77 44.24
C ARG A 636 9.89 1.95 44.02
N ARG A 637 9.15 2.34 45.06
CA ARG A 637 8.24 3.49 45.06
C ARG A 637 8.95 4.81 44.77
N GLU A 638 10.07 5.06 45.44
CA GLU A 638 10.88 6.26 45.27
C GLU A 638 11.50 6.33 43.87
N VAL A 639 11.83 5.18 43.27
CA VAL A 639 12.29 5.09 41.87
C VAL A 639 11.17 5.44 40.89
N VAL A 640 9.95 4.92 41.08
CA VAL A 640 8.82 5.29 40.21
C VAL A 640 8.56 6.79 40.28
N ARG A 641 8.62 7.39 41.48
CA ARG A 641 8.45 8.83 41.67
C ARG A 641 9.51 9.64 40.94
N SER A 642 10.78 9.24 41.00
CA SER A 642 11.85 9.94 40.30
C SER A 642 11.70 9.84 38.77
N LEU A 643 11.11 8.75 38.27
CA LEU A 643 10.83 8.54 36.85
C LEU A 643 9.46 9.08 36.38
N ALA A 644 8.61 9.57 37.28
CA ALA A 644 7.20 9.84 37.00
C ALA A 644 6.96 10.78 35.81
N VAL A 645 7.79 11.81 35.65
CA VAL A 645 7.70 12.76 34.51
C VAL A 645 7.93 12.04 33.18
N HIS A 646 8.90 11.13 33.13
CA HIS A 646 9.23 10.35 31.92
C HIS A 646 8.16 9.30 31.63
N LEU A 647 7.72 8.56 32.64
CA LEU A 647 6.64 7.57 32.50
C LEU A 647 5.36 8.23 31.97
N LYS A 648 4.96 9.37 32.57
CA LYS A 648 3.79 10.13 32.12
C LYS A 648 3.97 10.68 30.70
N LYS A 649 5.16 11.18 30.36
CA LYS A 649 5.48 11.65 28.99
C LYS A 649 5.19 10.55 27.97
N TYR A 650 5.72 9.34 28.17
CA TYR A 650 5.54 8.25 27.20
C TYR A 650 4.12 7.73 27.16
N TYR A 651 3.44 7.61 28.31
CA TYR A 651 2.02 7.25 28.36
C TYR A 651 1.16 8.26 27.58
N ASP A 652 1.34 9.55 27.85
CA ASP A 652 0.60 10.62 27.15
C ASP A 652 0.92 10.65 25.64
N GLN A 653 2.17 10.37 25.26
CA GLN A 653 2.58 10.31 23.85
C GLN A 653 1.98 9.08 23.14
N ALA A 654 2.03 7.90 23.76
CA ALA A 654 1.41 6.68 23.25
C ALA A 654 -0.11 6.85 23.12
N ASN A 655 -0.78 7.33 24.17
CA ASN A 655 -2.23 7.54 24.18
C ASN A 655 -2.66 8.58 23.13
N ARG A 656 -1.91 9.68 22.96
CA ARG A 656 -2.18 10.66 21.89
C ARG A 656 -1.98 10.05 20.50
N ALA A 657 -0.94 9.25 20.31
CA ALA A 657 -0.66 8.59 19.03
C ALA A 657 -1.76 7.56 18.68
N LEU A 658 -2.23 6.78 19.64
CA LEU A 658 -3.33 5.83 19.47
C LEU A 658 -4.66 6.53 19.13
N ASN A 659 -4.98 7.61 19.84
CA ASN A 659 -6.15 8.42 19.52
C ASN A 659 -6.03 9.08 18.14
N LYS A 660 -4.82 9.49 17.75
CA LYS A 660 -4.55 10.07 16.44
C LYS A 660 -4.71 9.03 15.33
N SER A 661 -4.23 7.80 15.50
CA SER A 661 -4.40 6.74 14.51
C SER A 661 -5.87 6.42 14.28
N ALA A 662 -6.67 6.26 15.34
CA ALA A 662 -8.12 6.07 15.22
C ALA A 662 -8.79 7.23 14.45
N LYS A 663 -8.41 8.49 14.74
CA LYS A 663 -8.95 9.67 14.02
C LYS A 663 -8.52 9.78 12.55
N LYS A 664 -7.43 9.10 12.17
CA LYS A 664 -6.84 9.13 10.82
C LYS A 664 -7.30 8.00 9.92
N LEU A 665 -8.20 7.13 10.40
CA LEU A 665 -8.86 6.15 9.56
C LEU A 665 -9.58 6.83 8.38
N PRO A 666 -9.70 6.16 7.21
CA PRO A 666 -10.11 6.84 5.98
C PRO A 666 -11.51 7.49 6.01
N SER A 667 -12.43 6.99 6.85
CA SER A 667 -13.80 7.52 6.97
C SER A 667 -14.33 7.43 8.41
N ARG A 668 -15.43 8.14 8.70
CA ARG A 668 -16.14 8.01 9.98
C ARG A 668 -16.71 6.60 10.18
N LYS A 669 -17.21 5.97 9.11
CA LYS A 669 -17.72 4.59 9.14
C LYS A 669 -16.63 3.62 9.62
N HIS A 670 -15.39 3.76 9.16
CA HIS A 670 -14.27 2.93 9.61
C HIS A 670 -13.94 3.06 11.09
N ARG A 671 -14.12 4.26 11.66
CA ARG A 671 -13.91 4.49 13.10
C ARG A 671 -14.97 3.81 13.96
N LEU A 672 -16.15 3.58 13.39
CA LEU A 672 -17.28 2.93 14.04
C LEU A 672 -17.37 1.44 13.71
N ASP A 673 -16.49 0.91 12.85
CA ASP A 673 -16.39 -0.52 12.58
C ASP A 673 -16.00 -1.25 13.87
N GLY A 674 -16.81 -2.22 14.28
CA GLY A 674 -16.60 -3.01 15.49
C GLY A 674 -15.26 -3.75 15.51
N ARG A 675 -14.70 -4.12 14.35
CA ARG A 675 -13.35 -4.71 14.24
C ARG A 675 -12.28 -3.73 14.69
N ASN A 676 -12.32 -2.51 14.15
CA ASN A 676 -11.38 -1.45 14.50
C ASN A 676 -11.55 -1.02 15.95
N GLN A 677 -12.79 -0.86 16.42
CA GLN A 677 -13.06 -0.54 17.83
C GLN A 677 -12.46 -1.59 18.77
N SER A 678 -12.63 -2.88 18.47
CA SER A 678 -12.04 -3.97 19.26
C SER A 678 -10.51 -3.92 19.24
N ASN A 679 -9.89 -3.74 18.07
CA ASN A 679 -8.42 -3.63 17.97
C ASN A 679 -7.89 -2.44 18.79
N PHE A 680 -8.50 -1.26 18.65
CA PHE A 680 -8.09 -0.07 19.40
C PHE A 680 -8.32 -0.23 20.90
N GLN A 681 -9.40 -0.89 21.31
CA GLN A 681 -9.68 -1.17 22.71
C GLN A 681 -8.60 -2.06 23.31
N VAL A 682 -8.23 -3.16 22.64
CA VAL A 682 -7.15 -4.05 23.11
C VAL A 682 -5.83 -3.30 23.27
N LEU A 683 -5.44 -2.49 22.27
CA LEU A 683 -4.22 -1.68 22.35
C LEU A 683 -4.28 -0.63 23.49
N LYS A 684 -5.46 -0.06 23.74
CA LYS A 684 -5.68 0.90 24.81
C LYS A 684 -5.61 0.24 26.18
N ASP A 685 -6.31 -0.87 26.38
CA ASP A 685 -6.28 -1.66 27.61
C ASP A 685 -4.88 -2.16 27.94
N SER A 686 -4.09 -2.49 26.92
CA SER A 686 -2.69 -2.87 27.07
C SER A 686 -1.82 -1.71 27.58
N LEU A 687 -1.97 -0.54 26.97
CA LEU A 687 -1.26 0.67 27.39
C LEU A 687 -1.64 1.04 28.82
N ASP A 688 -2.93 0.99 29.15
CA ASP A 688 -3.45 1.28 30.48
C ASP A 688 -2.98 0.23 31.50
N GLY A 689 -2.94 -1.05 31.11
CA GLY A 689 -2.41 -2.13 31.96
C GLY A 689 -0.95 -1.91 32.36
N ILE A 690 -0.06 -1.61 31.42
CA ILE A 690 1.36 -1.30 31.74
C ILE A 690 1.45 -0.06 32.59
N TRP A 691 0.69 0.98 32.25
CA TRP A 691 0.67 2.22 33.01
C TRP A 691 0.23 1.98 34.45
N HIS A 692 -0.87 1.27 34.67
CA HIS A 692 -1.37 0.93 35.99
C HIS A 692 -0.40 0.05 36.76
N LYS A 693 0.28 -0.90 36.11
CA LYS A 693 1.32 -1.72 36.74
C LYS A 693 2.50 -0.86 37.21
N LEU A 694 3.00 0.03 36.35
CA LEU A 694 4.06 0.98 36.70
C LEU A 694 3.63 1.95 37.81
N GLN A 695 2.36 2.37 37.83
CA GLN A 695 1.81 3.19 38.92
C GLN A 695 1.62 2.41 40.22
N ALA A 696 1.27 1.12 40.16
CA ALA A 696 1.09 0.28 41.33
C ALA A 696 2.40 0.14 42.13
N TYR A 697 3.53 0.11 41.43
CA TYR A 697 4.86 0.18 42.07
C TYR A 697 5.11 1.45 42.90
N ALA A 698 4.31 2.51 42.75
CA ALA A 698 4.37 3.71 43.60
C ALA A 698 3.39 3.68 44.79
N LEU A 699 2.48 2.70 44.83
CA LEU A 699 1.45 2.53 45.86
C LEU A 699 1.81 1.39 46.83
N GLU A 700 2.42 0.33 46.30
CA GLU A 700 3.09 -0.74 47.05
C GLU A 700 4.44 -0.26 47.58
#